data_AF-A0A969R8G2-F1
#
_entry.id   AF-A0A969R8G2-F1
#
_cell.length_a   1.000
_cell.length_b   1.000
_cell.length_c   1.000
_cell.angle_alpha   90.00
_cell.angle_beta   90.00
_cell.angle_gamma   90.00
#
_symmetry.space_group_name_H-M   'P 1'
#
loop_
_entity.id
_entity.type
_entity.pdbx_description
1 polymer ?
#
loop_
_entity_poly.entity_id
_entity_poly.type
_entity_poly.pdbx_seq_one_letter_code
_entity_poly.pdbx_strand_id
1 'polypeptide(L)'
;MEFGSSAWNHQSALVESSPAILSDFQAFAERSYSATSLLLIDSRIQDAQSLIAGVRSGTEVHILNPLQDAIEQITKLLLGRTEIETLHLVSHGRAGGVLLGADWLDLERLDRATNELQTWSNSFSQNADILLYGCDVAKGEGTAFVERLAQQTGVDVAASIDPTGHQTLSGNWTLEFTTGTIAATDIFQSWVQEKYSDILAAFTVTNLNDRGEGSLRQAILNANALTGTDSIDFQVKTGAQTIVLDTALPTLTDTLFLDGWSQGGISYQGSPLIELNGTRAGQAANGLSLGSGANGSTIRGLVINGFSNAGIYIKSNENTIHGNYIGTDIAGTVSQQNRVGILIEGSSDSVIGGSVDHDRNLISGNYNAGIYSINGIGNQIRGNYIGTDITGKIQLANYSGIVLEDSANNVIGGLLAGDRNVISGNTQYGLLLANPKASGNQILGNYIGLDVTGTIDLGNTQGIVVDNAENNLIGGSRVSDRNLISGNRQNGIWFYGSDTTGNQILGNYIGTDTTGMIDLGNSVGIVINNGSMNVIGGSAEGNRNLISGNSRQGIIIRGSESKFNQVRGNDIGTKVDRLTALGNGLDGILITASDTIVGSPAFNDGNLIAFNGSNGITVSRGTRNRLSGNSIFSNAGIGIDLNQDGPTANDPNDRDTGANDSQNSPVLASVVTTATEVSINGQFNGTADAVFTLEFFSSPSDRTAGKTYVGQGTILTDFDGNATFTFSFALPSDLAWITAVAIDGYSNTSEFSIALAPMQNFAQRSYDSSQPIPQLVASRLNFMEVLDFEFY
;
A
#
# COMPACT_ATOMS: atom_id res chain seq x y z
N MET A 1 -23.68 21.94 13.95
CA MET A 1 -23.04 22.96 14.81
C MET A 1 -22.59 22.23 16.06
N GLU A 2 -21.32 22.04 16.38
CA GLU A 2 -20.04 22.51 15.83
C GLU A 2 -18.98 21.49 16.30
N PHE A 3 -17.91 21.32 15.51
CA PHE A 3 -16.94 20.24 15.58
C PHE A 3 -15.96 20.35 16.77
N GLY A 4 -15.60 19.20 17.33
CA GLY A 4 -14.44 19.01 18.20
C GLY A 4 -13.37 18.15 17.51
N SER A 5 -12.14 18.67 17.47
CA SER A 5 -10.88 18.00 17.12
C SER A 5 -9.84 18.58 18.08
N SER A 6 -8.82 17.91 18.60
CA SER A 6 -8.33 16.53 18.57
C SER A 6 -7.13 16.54 19.52
N ALA A 7 -6.98 15.53 20.37
CA ALA A 7 -5.80 15.33 21.19
C ALA A 7 -4.70 14.63 20.38
N TRP A 8 -3.44 15.08 20.51
CA TRP A 8 -2.26 14.22 20.39
C TRP A 8 -1.19 14.71 21.37
N ASN A 9 -0.90 13.86 22.35
CA ASN A 9 0.16 13.98 23.34
C ASN A 9 0.96 12.68 23.21
N HIS A 10 2.25 12.74 22.94
CA HIS A 10 3.23 11.77 23.47
C HIS A 10 4.65 12.35 23.42
N GLN A 11 5.15 12.61 24.64
CA GLN A 11 6.53 12.45 25.13
C GLN A 11 7.70 13.04 24.34
N SER A 12 8.18 14.19 24.84
CA SER A 12 9.61 14.53 24.83
C SER A 12 10.08 14.68 26.28
N ALA A 13 11.18 14.00 26.59
CA ALA A 13 11.77 13.91 27.91
C ALA A 13 12.34 15.26 28.40
N LEU A 14 12.39 15.35 29.73
CA LEU A 14 12.84 16.46 30.55
C LEU A 14 14.22 17.02 30.15
N VAL A 15 14.25 18.30 29.78
CA VAL A 15 15.38 19.20 30.03
C VAL A 15 14.79 20.43 30.74
N GLU A 16 15.02 20.55 32.04
CA GLU A 16 14.79 21.80 32.77
C GLU A 16 15.81 22.83 32.28
N SER A 17 15.45 23.64 31.28
CA SER A 17 16.28 24.75 30.82
C SER A 17 15.94 26.01 31.61
N SER A 18 16.95 26.50 32.34
CA SER A 18 16.98 27.76 33.08
C SER A 18 16.47 28.97 32.23
N PRO A 19 15.84 30.01 32.83
CA PRO A 19 15.26 31.15 32.10
C PRO A 19 16.21 31.92 31.17
N ALA A 20 17.53 31.75 31.32
CA ALA A 20 18.55 32.32 30.45
C ALA A 20 18.62 31.66 29.04
N ILE A 21 18.23 30.37 28.92
CA ILE A 21 18.24 29.66 27.63
C ILE A 21 17.02 30.05 26.78
N LEU A 22 15.90 30.44 27.40
CA LEU A 22 14.70 30.94 26.72
C LEU A 22 14.89 32.35 26.14
N SER A 23 15.66 33.22 26.80
CA SER A 23 16.01 34.54 26.24
C SER A 23 17.00 34.43 25.08
N ASP A 24 17.92 33.47 25.13
CA ASP A 24 18.83 33.19 24.02
C ASP A 24 18.11 32.53 22.84
N PHE A 25 17.08 31.70 23.08
CA PHE A 25 16.23 31.13 22.02
C PHE A 25 15.28 32.16 21.39
N GLN A 26 14.73 33.11 22.16
CA GLN A 26 13.97 34.23 21.61
C GLN A 26 14.87 35.21 20.84
N ALA A 27 16.08 35.49 21.33
CA ALA A 27 17.05 36.32 20.61
C ALA A 27 17.63 35.62 19.36
N PHE A 28 17.68 34.29 19.33
CA PHE A 28 18.04 33.50 18.16
C PHE A 28 16.88 33.45 17.14
N ALA A 29 15.65 33.25 17.60
CA ALA A 29 14.44 33.26 16.76
C ALA A 29 14.14 34.65 16.14
N GLU A 30 14.37 35.74 16.89
CA GLU A 30 14.28 37.13 16.40
C GLU A 30 15.46 37.51 15.48
N ARG A 31 16.63 36.87 15.64
CA ARG A 31 17.76 37.01 14.68
C ARG A 31 17.49 36.34 13.35
N SER A 32 16.80 35.20 13.33
CA SER A 32 16.48 34.44 12.09
C SER A 32 15.40 35.07 11.19
N TYR A 33 14.74 36.17 11.60
CA TYR A 33 13.80 36.93 10.74
C TYR A 33 14.30 38.34 10.38
N SER A 34 15.50 38.73 10.83
CA SER A 34 16.10 40.06 10.57
C SER A 34 17.28 40.02 9.60
N ALA A 35 17.66 38.83 9.10
CA ALA A 35 18.71 38.71 8.09
C ALA A 35 18.18 39.17 6.71
N THR A 36 18.86 40.14 6.11
CA THR A 36 18.57 40.64 4.76
C THR A 36 19.32 39.86 3.67
N SER A 37 20.27 38.99 4.05
CA SER A 37 21.02 38.13 3.14
C SER A 37 20.78 36.65 3.45
N LEU A 38 20.38 35.89 2.42
CA LEU A 38 20.11 34.46 2.51
C LEU A 38 21.06 33.69 1.58
N LEU A 39 21.64 32.59 2.07
CA LEU A 39 22.36 31.61 1.25
C LEU A 39 21.67 30.26 1.34
N LEU A 40 21.24 29.76 0.19
CA LEU A 40 20.66 28.44 0.03
C LEU A 40 21.66 27.59 -0.75
N ILE A 41 22.13 26.52 -0.12
CA ILE A 41 23.09 25.60 -0.73
C ILE A 41 22.42 24.24 -0.93
N ASP A 42 22.53 23.70 -2.14
CA ASP A 42 22.12 22.34 -2.41
C ASP A 42 23.00 21.38 -1.62
N SER A 43 22.38 20.44 -0.92
CA SER A 43 23.10 19.46 -0.09
C SER A 43 24.06 18.57 -0.88
N ARG A 44 23.93 18.51 -2.21
CA ARG A 44 24.83 17.73 -3.07
C ARG A 44 26.17 18.42 -3.31
N ILE A 45 26.31 19.70 -3.00
CA ILE A 45 27.57 20.41 -3.20
C ILE A 45 28.70 19.76 -2.39
N GLN A 46 29.74 19.35 -3.11
CA GLN A 46 30.95 18.81 -2.53
C GLN A 46 31.56 19.79 -1.52
N ASP A 47 31.98 19.29 -0.35
CA ASP A 47 32.49 20.07 0.80
C ASP A 47 31.67 21.33 1.12
N ALA A 48 30.34 21.23 1.05
CA ALA A 48 29.41 22.33 1.37
C ALA A 48 29.68 22.92 2.77
N GLN A 49 30.12 22.12 3.75
CA GLN A 49 30.44 22.59 5.09
C GLN A 49 31.60 23.60 5.10
N SER A 50 32.65 23.39 4.29
CA SER A 50 33.71 24.39 4.15
C SER A 50 33.18 25.68 3.54
N LEU A 51 32.33 25.59 2.50
CA LEU A 51 31.68 26.76 1.89
C LEU A 51 30.84 27.52 2.93
N ILE A 52 30.00 26.82 3.69
CA ILE A 52 29.19 27.38 4.77
C ILE A 52 30.06 28.07 5.84
N ALA A 53 31.18 27.45 6.24
CA ALA A 53 32.11 28.04 7.21
C ALA A 53 32.77 29.34 6.70
N GLY A 54 32.86 29.49 5.39
CA GLY A 54 33.40 30.67 4.72
C GLY A 54 32.38 31.76 4.40
N VAL A 55 31.10 31.58 4.73
CA VAL A 55 30.05 32.57 4.50
C VAL A 55 30.30 33.82 5.35
N ARG A 56 30.07 35.01 4.78
CA ARG A 56 30.19 36.28 5.51
C ARG A 56 29.14 36.41 6.62
N SER A 57 29.53 37.00 7.75
CA SER A 57 28.64 37.27 8.88
C SER A 57 27.46 38.13 8.48
N GLY A 58 26.27 37.83 9.00
CA GLY A 58 25.03 38.54 8.66
C GLY A 58 24.16 37.82 7.61
N THR A 59 24.66 36.69 7.08
CA THR A 59 23.93 35.81 6.16
C THR A 59 23.26 34.67 6.91
N GLU A 60 21.98 34.42 6.63
CA GLU A 60 21.28 33.22 7.07
C GLU A 60 21.50 32.09 6.06
N VAL A 61 21.91 30.90 6.54
CA VAL A 61 22.26 29.77 5.68
C VAL A 61 21.22 28.67 5.80
N HIS A 62 20.73 28.18 4.65
CA HIS A 62 19.81 27.05 4.55
C HIS A 62 20.38 25.98 3.62
N ILE A 63 20.30 24.72 4.03
CA ILE A 63 20.65 23.58 3.18
C ILE A 63 19.35 23.05 2.57
N LEU A 64 19.29 22.95 1.24
CA LEU A 64 18.13 22.44 0.53
C LEU A 64 18.06 20.92 0.58
N ASN A 65 16.86 20.40 0.85
CA ASN A 65 16.55 18.99 0.79
C ASN A 65 16.53 18.54 -0.68
N PRO A 66 17.39 17.57 -1.07
CA PRO A 66 17.52 17.14 -2.46
C PRO A 66 16.35 16.26 -2.93
N LEU A 67 15.38 15.96 -2.06
CA LEU A 67 14.19 15.16 -2.36
C LEU A 67 12.91 16.02 -2.43
N GLN A 68 13.03 17.35 -2.28
CA GLN A 68 11.89 18.28 -2.33
C GLN A 68 12.08 19.32 -3.43
N ASP A 69 10.99 19.79 -4.03
CA ASP A 69 11.04 20.86 -5.04
C ASP A 69 11.68 22.13 -4.44
N ALA A 70 12.69 22.67 -5.12
CA ALA A 70 13.42 23.84 -4.61
C ALA A 70 12.56 25.10 -4.60
N ILE A 71 11.69 25.31 -5.60
CA ILE A 71 10.80 26.49 -5.62
C ILE A 71 9.85 26.45 -4.41
N GLU A 72 9.30 25.29 -4.06
CA GLU A 72 8.46 25.13 -2.88
C GLU A 72 9.24 25.43 -1.58
N GLN A 73 10.46 24.90 -1.45
CA GLN A 73 11.33 25.16 -0.28
C GLN A 73 11.65 26.65 -0.14
N ILE A 74 12.05 27.31 -1.23
CA ILE A 74 12.40 28.73 -1.25
C ILE A 74 11.15 29.59 -0.97
N THR A 75 10.02 29.27 -1.59
CA THR A 75 8.75 29.99 -1.39
C THR A 75 8.32 29.94 0.08
N LYS A 76 8.42 28.76 0.72
CA LYS A 76 8.12 28.61 2.15
C LYS A 76 9.08 29.43 3.02
N LEU A 77 10.36 29.49 2.65
CA LEU A 77 11.36 30.27 3.39
C LEU A 77 11.09 31.77 3.30
N LEU A 78 10.71 32.27 2.12
CA LEU A 78 10.44 33.69 1.88
C LEU A 78 9.09 34.14 2.42
N LEU A 79 8.14 33.22 2.63
CA LEU A 79 6.79 33.53 3.07
C LEU A 79 6.78 34.36 4.38
N GLY A 80 6.25 35.58 4.30
CA GLY A 80 6.13 36.48 5.45
C GLY A 80 7.40 37.29 5.78
N ARG A 81 8.50 37.09 5.04
CA ARG A 81 9.71 37.94 5.13
C ARG A 81 9.54 39.19 4.27
N THR A 82 10.22 40.27 4.66
CA THR A 82 10.33 41.53 3.92
C THR A 82 11.78 42.02 3.98
N GLU A 83 12.18 42.89 3.05
CA GLU A 83 13.52 43.51 3.01
C GLU A 83 14.70 42.53 2.80
N ILE A 84 14.47 41.40 2.12
CA ILE A 84 15.57 40.54 1.66
C ILE A 84 16.35 41.27 0.56
N GLU A 85 17.60 41.62 0.84
CA GLU A 85 18.53 42.29 -0.07
C GLU A 85 19.25 41.31 -0.99
N THR A 86 19.54 40.09 -0.55
CA THR A 86 20.27 39.13 -1.38
C THR A 86 19.82 37.69 -1.15
N LEU A 87 19.67 36.94 -2.24
CA LEU A 87 19.43 35.50 -2.25
C LEU A 87 20.52 34.80 -3.07
N HIS A 88 21.44 34.14 -2.38
CA HIS A 88 22.51 33.36 -2.98
C HIS A 88 22.08 31.89 -3.11
N LEU A 89 22.14 31.33 -4.31
CA LEU A 89 21.83 29.92 -4.59
C LEU A 89 23.12 29.20 -5.02
N VAL A 90 23.52 28.15 -4.29
CA VAL A 90 24.76 27.39 -4.55
C VAL A 90 24.42 25.96 -4.90
N SER A 91 24.84 25.51 -6.08
CA SER A 91 24.43 24.22 -6.66
C SER A 91 25.33 23.81 -7.83
N HIS A 92 25.23 22.55 -8.27
CA HIS A 92 25.82 22.21 -9.56
C HIS A 92 25.12 22.98 -10.69
N GLY A 93 25.88 23.45 -11.67
CA GLY A 93 25.37 24.21 -12.81
C GLY A 93 25.62 23.52 -14.14
N ARG A 94 24.82 23.91 -15.13
CA ARG A 94 25.06 23.70 -16.57
C ARG A 94 24.44 24.86 -17.34
N ALA A 95 24.76 24.98 -18.63
CA ALA A 95 24.10 25.96 -19.50
C ALA A 95 22.56 25.88 -19.41
N GLY A 96 21.94 26.95 -18.91
CA GLY A 96 20.48 27.10 -18.81
C GLY A 96 19.81 26.50 -17.58
N GLY A 97 20.57 26.11 -16.54
CA GLY A 97 19.95 25.68 -15.29
C GLY A 97 20.91 25.36 -14.14
N VAL A 98 20.32 25.23 -12.95
CA VAL A 98 21.01 24.87 -11.70
C VAL A 98 20.30 23.71 -11.01
N LEU A 99 21.06 22.78 -10.44
CA LEU A 99 20.52 21.58 -9.80
C LEU A 99 20.20 21.87 -8.32
N LEU A 100 18.94 22.18 -8.01
CA LEU A 100 18.48 22.60 -6.69
C LEU A 100 17.31 21.72 -6.21
N GLY A 101 17.44 21.14 -5.02
CA GLY A 101 16.40 20.28 -4.46
C GLY A 101 16.20 19.00 -5.30
N ALA A 102 14.94 18.64 -5.58
CA ALA A 102 14.62 17.41 -6.32
C ALA A 102 14.97 17.43 -7.82
N ASP A 103 15.19 18.60 -8.43
CA ASP A 103 15.34 18.70 -9.88
C ASP A 103 16.18 19.90 -10.35
N TRP A 104 16.40 19.98 -11.66
CA TRP A 104 16.97 21.16 -12.29
C TRP A 104 15.97 22.33 -12.27
N LEU A 105 16.39 23.46 -11.72
CA LEU A 105 15.74 24.74 -11.94
C LEU A 105 16.22 25.29 -13.28
N ASP A 106 15.32 25.35 -14.25
CA ASP A 106 15.60 25.71 -15.64
C ASP A 106 14.46 26.54 -16.26
N LEU A 107 14.60 26.95 -17.53
CA LEU A 107 13.63 27.80 -18.24
C LEU A 107 12.19 27.29 -18.18
N GLU A 108 11.95 25.99 -18.38
CA GLU A 108 10.59 25.46 -18.38
C GLU A 108 10.05 25.34 -16.95
N ARG A 109 10.89 24.94 -15.99
CA ARG A 109 10.48 24.93 -14.57
C ARG A 109 10.12 26.33 -14.09
N LEU A 110 10.88 27.35 -14.49
CA LEU A 110 10.58 28.77 -14.25
C LEU A 110 9.23 29.16 -14.83
N ASP A 111 8.92 28.75 -16.06
CA ASP A 111 7.64 29.07 -16.71
C ASP A 111 6.44 28.45 -15.97
N ARG A 112 6.59 27.21 -15.49
CA ARG A 112 5.60 26.54 -14.64
C ARG A 112 5.49 27.13 -13.22
N ALA A 113 6.55 27.77 -12.71
CA ALA A 113 6.64 28.37 -11.38
C ALA A 113 6.27 29.86 -11.31
N THR A 114 5.71 30.44 -12.39
CA THR A 114 5.56 31.90 -12.51
C THR A 114 4.84 32.52 -11.31
N ASN A 115 3.78 31.88 -10.79
CA ASN A 115 3.01 32.44 -9.68
C ASN A 115 3.83 32.45 -8.39
N GLU A 116 4.52 31.35 -8.08
CA GLU A 116 5.38 31.21 -6.91
C GLU A 116 6.52 32.21 -6.95
N LEU A 117 7.22 32.32 -8.09
CA LEU A 117 8.32 33.27 -8.28
C LEU A 117 7.88 34.72 -8.15
N GLN A 118 6.69 35.06 -8.64
CA GLN A 118 6.10 36.39 -8.43
C GLN A 118 5.73 36.66 -6.96
N THR A 119 5.49 35.63 -6.15
CA THR A 119 5.29 35.87 -4.71
C THR A 119 6.59 36.25 -4.00
N TRP A 120 7.75 35.82 -4.51
CA TRP A 120 9.06 36.13 -3.91
C TRP A 120 9.36 37.63 -3.94
N SER A 121 8.85 38.34 -4.96
CA SER A 121 9.06 39.80 -5.09
C SER A 121 8.53 40.58 -3.89
N ASN A 122 7.54 40.06 -3.17
CA ASN A 122 7.00 40.70 -1.97
C ASN A 122 7.96 40.66 -0.77
N SER A 123 8.93 39.75 -0.82
CA SER A 123 9.93 39.56 0.24
C SER A 123 11.20 40.36 -0.02
N PHE A 124 11.48 40.71 -1.28
CA PHE A 124 12.69 41.39 -1.69
C PHE A 124 12.66 42.90 -1.43
N SER A 125 13.82 43.47 -1.13
CA SER A 125 14.03 44.92 -1.10
C SER A 125 14.09 45.50 -2.52
N GLN A 126 14.03 46.83 -2.66
CA GLN A 126 13.93 47.49 -3.97
C GLN A 126 15.13 47.23 -4.90
N ASN A 127 16.31 46.94 -4.35
CA ASN A 127 17.53 46.65 -5.10
C ASN A 127 18.08 45.27 -4.73
N ALA A 128 17.18 44.32 -4.50
CA ALA A 128 17.61 42.98 -4.13
C ALA A 128 18.25 42.26 -5.34
N ASP A 129 19.17 41.35 -5.04
CA ASP A 129 19.87 40.55 -6.04
C ASP A 129 19.68 39.03 -5.80
N ILE A 130 19.63 38.25 -6.88
CA ILE A 130 19.80 36.80 -6.84
C ILE A 130 21.15 36.43 -7.47
N LEU A 131 21.94 35.61 -6.78
CA LEU A 131 23.25 35.17 -7.26
C LEU A 131 23.26 33.66 -7.40
N LEU A 132 23.47 33.17 -8.63
CA LEU A 132 23.51 31.75 -8.97
C LEU A 132 24.95 31.25 -9.06
N TYR A 133 25.41 30.57 -8.02
CA TYR A 133 26.70 29.89 -8.00
C TYR A 133 26.53 28.45 -8.48
N GLY A 134 26.91 28.21 -9.74
CA GLY A 134 26.96 26.91 -10.39
C GLY A 134 27.73 27.05 -11.70
N CYS A 135 28.40 26.01 -12.18
CA CYS A 135 29.21 26.10 -13.40
C CYS A 135 28.36 26.40 -14.66
N ASP A 136 28.88 27.24 -15.55
CA ASP A 136 28.36 27.45 -16.91
C ASP A 136 26.88 27.88 -17.02
N VAL A 137 26.25 28.39 -15.96
CA VAL A 137 24.78 28.61 -15.88
C VAL A 137 24.26 29.54 -17.00
N ALA A 138 24.97 30.64 -17.25
CA ALA A 138 24.65 31.63 -18.27
C ALA A 138 25.39 31.41 -19.60
N LYS A 139 26.04 30.26 -19.79
CA LYS A 139 26.83 30.00 -21.00
C LYS A 139 25.95 29.78 -22.22
N GLY A 140 26.24 30.49 -23.31
CA GLY A 140 25.52 30.34 -24.58
C GLY A 140 24.04 30.66 -24.42
N GLU A 141 23.16 29.72 -24.76
CA GLU A 141 21.70 29.86 -24.60
C GLU A 141 21.25 29.94 -23.13
N GLY A 142 22.15 29.70 -22.17
CA GLY A 142 21.85 29.81 -20.73
C GLY A 142 21.51 31.21 -20.25
N THR A 143 21.84 32.27 -21.01
CA THR A 143 21.46 33.65 -20.63
C THR A 143 19.95 33.83 -20.54
N ALA A 144 19.18 33.16 -21.40
CA ALA A 144 17.72 33.24 -21.41
C ALA A 144 17.10 32.73 -20.10
N PHE A 145 17.71 31.73 -19.45
CA PHE A 145 17.29 31.24 -18.14
C PHE A 145 17.46 32.31 -17.06
N VAL A 146 18.62 32.95 -17.03
CA VAL A 146 18.93 34.00 -16.04
C VAL A 146 18.02 35.22 -16.24
N GLU A 147 17.79 35.62 -17.49
CA GLU A 147 16.86 36.70 -17.85
C GLU A 147 15.41 36.38 -17.45
N ARG A 148 14.95 35.15 -17.66
CA ARG A 148 13.59 34.73 -17.27
C ARG A 148 13.41 34.76 -15.76
N LEU A 149 14.40 34.28 -15.00
CA LEU A 149 14.36 34.34 -13.54
C LEU A 149 14.25 35.80 -13.07
N ALA A 150 15.12 36.68 -13.57
CA ALA A 150 15.09 38.11 -13.25
C ALA A 150 13.73 38.75 -13.56
N GLN A 151 13.17 38.43 -14.71
CA GLN A 151 11.87 38.94 -15.13
C GLN A 151 10.73 38.50 -14.20
N GLN A 152 10.73 37.26 -13.74
CA GLN A 152 9.65 36.70 -12.94
C GLN A 152 9.73 37.10 -11.46
N THR A 153 10.95 37.25 -10.92
CA THR A 153 11.17 37.67 -9.53
C THR A 153 11.22 39.19 -9.38
N GLY A 154 11.47 39.93 -10.46
CA GLY A 154 11.59 41.39 -10.46
C GLY A 154 12.88 41.92 -9.85
N VAL A 155 13.90 41.06 -9.70
CA VAL A 155 15.21 41.40 -9.10
C VAL A 155 16.34 41.15 -10.10
N ASP A 156 17.47 41.80 -9.89
CA ASP A 156 18.65 41.60 -10.73
C ASP A 156 19.30 40.24 -10.41
N VAL A 157 19.76 39.53 -11.44
CA VAL A 157 20.32 38.18 -11.30
C VAL A 157 21.73 38.12 -11.88
N ALA A 158 22.64 37.46 -11.16
CA ALA A 158 24.00 37.16 -11.60
C ALA A 158 24.24 35.65 -11.71
N ALA A 159 25.00 35.22 -12.72
CA ALA A 159 25.38 33.82 -12.92
C ALA A 159 26.72 33.69 -13.69
N SER A 160 27.36 32.53 -13.59
CA SER A 160 28.64 32.27 -14.27
C SER A 160 28.45 31.85 -15.74
N ILE A 161 29.45 32.10 -16.58
CA ILE A 161 29.52 31.57 -17.97
C ILE A 161 30.58 30.48 -18.15
N ASP A 162 31.34 30.20 -17.09
CA ASP A 162 32.43 29.23 -17.04
C ASP A 162 32.39 28.43 -15.71
N PRO A 163 33.33 27.50 -15.45
CA PRO A 163 33.32 26.73 -14.21
C PRO A 163 33.41 27.62 -12.95
N THR A 164 32.50 27.41 -12.00
CA THR A 164 32.53 28.09 -10.71
C THR A 164 33.28 27.24 -9.67
N GLY A 165 34.32 27.78 -9.04
CA GLY A 165 35.10 27.06 -8.01
C GLY A 165 36.61 27.24 -8.14
N HIS A 166 37.38 26.17 -7.93
CA HIS A 166 38.83 26.24 -7.81
C HIS A 166 39.56 26.47 -9.15
N GLN A 167 40.57 27.35 -9.12
CA GLN A 167 41.35 27.76 -10.30
C GLN A 167 42.13 26.64 -11.00
N THR A 168 42.57 25.60 -10.30
CA THR A 168 43.31 24.48 -10.94
C THR A 168 42.41 23.61 -11.82
N LEU A 169 41.10 23.72 -11.64
CA LEU A 169 40.08 23.07 -12.46
C LEU A 169 39.49 24.04 -13.50
N SER A 170 40.22 25.13 -13.78
CA SER A 170 39.79 26.26 -14.64
C SER A 170 38.59 27.02 -14.09
N GLY A 171 38.28 26.89 -12.81
CA GLY A 171 37.16 27.57 -12.18
C GLY A 171 37.50 28.91 -11.56
N ASN A 172 36.50 29.75 -11.36
CA ASN A 172 36.63 30.98 -10.58
C ASN A 172 35.31 31.31 -9.84
N TRP A 173 35.27 32.32 -8.97
CA TRP A 173 34.05 32.65 -8.19
C TRP A 173 33.27 33.86 -8.75
N THR A 174 33.68 34.36 -9.91
CA THR A 174 33.04 35.47 -10.61
C THR A 174 31.74 34.97 -11.27
N LEU A 175 30.73 35.83 -11.24
CA LEU A 175 29.48 35.64 -11.98
C LEU A 175 29.46 36.67 -13.11
N GLU A 176 29.92 36.26 -14.30
CA GLU A 176 30.23 37.18 -15.40
C GLU A 176 28.99 37.75 -16.10
N PHE A 177 27.85 37.06 -16.02
CA PHE A 177 26.61 37.49 -16.64
C PHE A 177 25.66 38.09 -15.62
N THR A 178 25.11 39.28 -15.91
CA THR A 178 24.15 39.96 -15.05
C THR A 178 22.98 40.54 -15.86
N THR A 179 21.77 40.53 -15.30
CA THR A 179 20.56 41.14 -15.94
C THR A 179 20.37 42.61 -15.58
N GLY A 180 21.17 43.12 -14.64
CA GLY A 180 21.14 44.49 -14.14
C GLY A 180 22.36 44.83 -13.28
N THR A 181 22.20 45.73 -12.30
CA THR A 181 23.30 46.19 -11.43
C THR A 181 23.31 45.39 -10.14
N ILE A 182 24.29 44.50 -9.99
CA ILE A 182 24.44 43.70 -8.79
C ILE A 182 25.07 44.54 -7.67
N ALA A 183 24.28 44.82 -6.63
CA ALA A 183 24.71 45.53 -5.43
C ALA A 183 25.36 44.59 -4.40
N ALA A 184 25.06 43.29 -4.49
CA ALA A 184 25.57 42.24 -3.63
C ALA A 184 27.10 42.11 -3.69
N THR A 185 27.70 41.95 -2.52
CA THR A 185 29.09 41.52 -2.39
C THR A 185 29.18 40.01 -2.42
N ASP A 186 30.33 39.50 -2.86
CA ASP A 186 30.64 38.07 -2.81
C ASP A 186 30.40 37.47 -1.41
N ILE A 187 29.59 36.41 -1.36
CA ILE A 187 29.13 35.81 -0.10
C ILE A 187 30.22 35.02 0.61
N PHE A 188 31.21 34.54 -0.14
CA PHE A 188 32.30 33.72 0.36
C PHE A 188 33.52 34.59 0.69
N GLN A 189 34.14 34.31 1.84
CA GLN A 189 35.40 34.94 2.21
C GLN A 189 36.55 34.39 1.34
N SER A 190 37.55 35.20 1.04
CA SER A 190 38.64 34.82 0.12
C SER A 190 39.37 33.54 0.52
N TRP A 191 39.54 33.28 1.82
CA TRP A 191 40.20 32.07 2.30
C TRP A 191 39.44 30.78 1.96
N VAL A 192 38.10 30.81 1.89
CA VAL A 192 37.32 29.62 1.52
C VAL A 192 37.36 29.40 0.02
N GLN A 193 37.37 30.47 -0.78
CA GLN A 193 37.48 30.40 -2.23
C GLN A 193 38.81 29.81 -2.68
N GLU A 194 39.90 30.14 -1.98
CA GLU A 194 41.24 29.57 -2.20
C GLU A 194 41.36 28.12 -1.70
N LYS A 195 40.59 27.74 -0.66
CA LYS A 195 40.70 26.42 -0.02
C LYS A 195 39.79 25.37 -0.66
N TYR A 196 38.64 25.79 -1.20
CA TYR A 196 37.70 24.91 -1.88
C TYR A 196 38.41 24.25 -3.06
N SER A 197 38.47 22.92 -3.09
CA SER A 197 39.29 22.17 -4.06
C SER A 197 38.57 21.80 -5.36
N ASP A 198 37.25 22.05 -5.42
CA ASP A 198 36.36 21.49 -6.43
C ASP A 198 35.73 22.59 -7.30
N ILE A 199 34.93 22.16 -8.28
CA ILE A 199 34.08 23.05 -9.09
C ILE A 199 32.64 22.57 -9.03
N LEU A 200 31.70 23.50 -9.20
CA LEU A 200 30.26 23.24 -9.13
C LEU A 200 29.70 22.63 -10.44
N ALA A 201 30.42 21.69 -11.06
CA ALA A 201 30.09 21.09 -12.37
C ALA A 201 29.50 19.68 -12.19
N ALA A 202 28.59 19.27 -13.08
CA ALA A 202 28.17 17.88 -13.21
C ALA A 202 29.07 17.13 -14.21
N PHE A 203 29.28 15.83 -14.01
CA PHE A 203 29.93 14.98 -15.02
C PHE A 203 28.96 14.75 -16.20
N THR A 204 29.48 14.69 -17.42
CA THR A 204 28.65 14.50 -18.62
C THR A 204 29.12 13.32 -19.46
N VAL A 205 28.20 12.42 -19.79
CA VAL A 205 28.39 11.34 -20.76
C VAL A 205 28.13 11.88 -22.16
N THR A 206 29.11 11.82 -23.05
CA THR A 206 29.07 12.44 -24.38
C THR A 206 29.23 11.44 -25.54
N ASN A 207 29.51 10.16 -25.24
CA ASN A 207 29.61 9.12 -26.26
C ASN A 207 29.12 7.75 -25.77
N LEU A 208 28.97 6.82 -26.72
CA LEU A 208 28.41 5.48 -26.50
C LEU A 208 29.47 4.40 -26.22
N ASN A 209 30.74 4.78 -26.07
CA ASN A 209 31.81 3.80 -25.90
C ASN A 209 31.69 3.11 -24.53
N ASP A 210 32.07 1.83 -24.43
CA ASP A 210 32.12 1.12 -23.13
C ASP A 210 33.10 1.77 -22.15
N ARG A 211 34.16 2.40 -22.66
CA ARG A 211 35.28 2.97 -21.87
C ARG A 211 35.88 4.21 -22.54
N GLY A 212 36.71 4.91 -21.77
CA GLY A 212 37.44 6.10 -22.21
C GLY A 212 36.68 7.39 -21.89
N GLU A 213 37.33 8.53 -22.11
CA GLU A 213 36.74 9.84 -21.85
C GLU A 213 35.37 10.00 -22.53
N GLY A 214 34.44 10.63 -21.81
CA GLY A 214 33.06 10.83 -22.25
C GLY A 214 32.14 9.60 -22.18
N SER A 215 32.63 8.42 -21.79
CA SER A 215 31.79 7.24 -21.53
C SER A 215 31.16 7.29 -20.13
N LEU A 216 30.00 6.61 -19.95
CA LEU A 216 29.37 6.43 -18.64
C LEU A 216 30.31 5.77 -17.63
N ARG A 217 31.10 4.78 -18.08
CA ARG A 217 32.09 4.12 -17.23
C ARG A 217 33.11 5.11 -16.68
N GLN A 218 33.64 5.99 -17.52
CA GLN A 218 34.61 6.99 -17.08
C GLN A 218 33.97 8.03 -16.17
N ALA A 219 32.73 8.43 -16.44
CA ALA A 219 31.98 9.34 -15.55
C ALA A 219 31.80 8.74 -14.15
N ILE A 220 31.42 7.45 -14.05
CA ILE A 220 31.32 6.74 -12.77
C ILE A 220 32.67 6.65 -12.06
N LEU A 221 33.76 6.35 -12.79
CA LEU A 221 35.09 6.32 -12.20
C LEU A 221 35.54 7.68 -11.65
N ASN A 222 35.16 8.76 -12.33
CA ASN A 222 35.47 10.12 -11.88
C ASN A 222 34.65 10.48 -10.64
N ALA A 223 33.35 10.18 -10.62
CA ALA A 223 32.48 10.38 -9.45
C ALA A 223 33.01 9.61 -8.23
N ASN A 224 33.27 8.30 -8.38
CA ASN A 224 33.85 7.49 -7.31
C ASN A 224 35.22 7.97 -6.77
N ALA A 225 35.93 8.84 -7.51
CA ALA A 225 37.21 9.41 -7.10
C ALA A 225 37.07 10.72 -6.31
N LEU A 226 35.89 11.34 -6.35
CA LEU A 226 35.53 12.47 -5.51
C LEU A 226 34.83 11.96 -4.25
N THR A 227 34.71 12.84 -3.25
CA THR A 227 33.83 12.58 -2.12
C THR A 227 32.54 13.36 -2.31
N GLY A 228 31.49 13.04 -1.57
CA GLY A 228 30.24 13.81 -1.57
C GLY A 228 29.29 13.33 -2.65
N THR A 229 28.21 14.09 -2.89
CA THR A 229 27.26 13.70 -3.92
C THR A 229 27.68 14.22 -5.28
N ASP A 230 27.89 13.32 -6.22
CA ASP A 230 28.18 13.69 -7.61
C ASP A 230 26.92 13.66 -8.47
N SER A 231 26.96 14.38 -9.59
CA SER A 231 25.94 14.30 -10.62
C SER A 231 26.53 13.80 -11.94
N ILE A 232 25.83 12.86 -12.60
CA ILE A 232 26.13 12.41 -13.96
C ILE A 232 24.91 12.65 -14.86
N ASP A 233 25.12 13.51 -15.85
CA ASP A 233 24.19 13.83 -16.94
C ASP A 233 24.61 13.15 -18.26
N PHE A 234 23.72 13.14 -19.24
CA PHE A 234 23.91 12.60 -20.59
C PHE A 234 23.67 13.69 -21.63
N GLN A 235 24.63 13.84 -22.55
CA GLN A 235 24.55 14.69 -23.74
C GLN A 235 25.22 13.98 -24.90
N VAL A 236 24.71 12.79 -25.25
CA VAL A 236 25.37 11.94 -26.23
C VAL A 236 25.03 12.38 -27.66
N LYS A 237 23.73 12.39 -28.00
CA LYS A 237 23.15 12.85 -29.29
C LYS A 237 21.70 13.29 -29.07
N THR A 238 20.92 13.54 -30.11
CA THR A 238 19.47 13.76 -29.97
C THR A 238 18.70 12.43 -29.94
N GLY A 239 17.65 12.36 -29.12
CA GLY A 239 16.77 11.19 -29.02
C GLY A 239 17.39 9.98 -28.32
N ALA A 240 16.71 8.84 -28.46
CA ALA A 240 17.06 7.57 -27.81
C ALA A 240 18.45 7.05 -28.21
N GLN A 241 19.25 6.64 -27.22
CA GLN A 241 20.59 6.11 -27.37
C GLN A 241 20.78 4.82 -26.59
N THR A 242 21.58 3.91 -27.13
CA THR A 242 21.94 2.64 -26.48
C THR A 242 23.44 2.58 -26.22
N ILE A 243 23.81 2.40 -24.95
CA ILE A 243 25.18 2.11 -24.50
C ILE A 243 25.29 0.58 -24.35
N VAL A 244 26.01 -0.05 -25.27
CA VAL A 244 26.28 -1.50 -25.20
C VAL A 244 27.51 -1.72 -24.32
N LEU A 245 27.33 -2.44 -23.21
CA LEU A 245 28.39 -2.67 -22.24
C LEU A 245 29.09 -4.00 -22.50
N ASP A 246 30.41 -3.95 -22.65
CA ASP A 246 31.26 -5.13 -22.86
C ASP A 246 31.70 -5.79 -21.56
N THR A 247 31.59 -5.07 -20.44
CA THR A 247 31.87 -5.55 -19.09
C THR A 247 30.96 -4.86 -18.09
N ALA A 248 30.75 -5.45 -16.91
CA ALA A 248 30.01 -4.81 -15.81
C ALA A 248 30.54 -3.38 -15.53
N LEU A 249 29.63 -2.43 -15.28
CA LEU A 249 30.01 -1.08 -14.85
C LEU A 249 30.70 -1.13 -13.47
N PRO A 250 31.56 -0.14 -13.15
CA PRO A 250 32.14 -0.03 -11.81
C PRO A 250 31.02 0.12 -10.76
N THR A 251 31.20 -0.50 -9.60
CA THR A 251 30.33 -0.29 -8.44
C THR A 251 30.39 1.18 -8.00
N LEU A 252 29.25 1.78 -7.70
CA LEU A 252 29.17 3.11 -7.09
C LEU A 252 29.68 3.01 -5.65
N THR A 253 30.68 3.82 -5.32
CA THR A 253 31.30 3.86 -3.99
C THR A 253 31.07 5.15 -3.25
N ASP A 254 30.38 6.12 -3.87
CA ASP A 254 29.86 7.32 -3.24
C ASP A 254 28.44 7.62 -3.74
N THR A 255 27.79 8.57 -3.08
CA THR A 255 26.45 9.07 -3.38
C THR A 255 26.42 9.63 -4.79
N LEU A 256 25.50 9.14 -5.62
CA LEU A 256 25.41 9.56 -7.02
C LEU A 256 23.98 9.96 -7.39
N PHE A 257 23.86 11.10 -8.05
CA PHE A 257 22.70 11.50 -8.81
C PHE A 257 22.92 11.18 -10.30
N LEU A 258 22.34 10.09 -10.78
CA LEU A 258 22.45 9.65 -12.18
C LEU A 258 21.15 9.94 -12.91
N ASP A 259 21.18 10.95 -13.78
CA ASP A 259 20.00 11.48 -14.45
C ASP A 259 19.95 11.13 -15.94
N GLY A 260 19.34 10.00 -16.29
CA GLY A 260 19.14 9.58 -17.68
C GLY A 260 18.21 10.50 -18.48
N TRP A 261 17.35 11.29 -17.83
CA TRP A 261 16.45 12.21 -18.51
C TRP A 261 17.16 13.42 -19.10
N SER A 262 18.32 13.79 -18.56
CA SER A 262 19.16 14.88 -19.07
C SER A 262 19.50 14.74 -20.57
N GLN A 263 19.48 13.51 -21.12
CA GLN A 263 19.62 13.22 -22.55
C GLN A 263 18.54 13.88 -23.42
N GLY A 264 17.32 14.05 -22.90
CA GLY A 264 16.20 14.71 -23.59
C GLY A 264 16.28 16.23 -23.54
N GLY A 265 17.27 16.77 -22.83
CA GLY A 265 17.42 18.18 -22.57
C GLY A 265 16.70 18.62 -21.30
N ILE A 266 16.71 19.94 -21.15
CA ILE A 266 16.17 20.69 -20.02
C ILE A 266 14.67 20.37 -19.86
N SER A 267 14.24 20.02 -18.64
CA SER A 267 12.86 19.63 -18.27
C SER A 267 12.23 18.39 -18.93
N TYR A 268 13.00 17.58 -19.64
CA TYR A 268 12.48 16.31 -20.16
C TYR A 268 12.13 15.33 -19.02
N GLN A 269 10.87 14.92 -18.92
CA GLN A 269 10.39 13.90 -17.96
C GLN A 269 9.56 12.82 -18.68
N GLY A 270 9.89 12.56 -19.95
CA GLY A 270 9.25 11.55 -20.79
C GLY A 270 9.83 10.14 -20.60
N SER A 271 9.55 9.25 -21.56
CA SER A 271 10.16 7.91 -21.57
C SER A 271 11.70 7.99 -21.55
N PRO A 272 12.40 7.15 -20.79
CA PRO A 272 13.86 7.10 -20.79
C PRO A 272 14.48 7.09 -22.19
N LEU A 273 15.52 7.89 -22.40
CA LEU A 273 16.22 8.00 -23.68
C LEU A 273 17.59 7.33 -23.68
N ILE A 274 18.07 6.86 -22.52
CA ILE A 274 19.34 6.14 -22.40
C ILE A 274 19.06 4.69 -22.03
N GLU A 275 19.47 3.78 -22.91
CA GLU A 275 19.45 2.34 -22.67
C GLU A 275 20.84 1.83 -22.31
N LEU A 276 20.96 1.21 -21.14
CA LEU A 276 22.11 0.42 -20.72
C LEU A 276 21.85 -1.03 -21.11
N ASN A 277 22.53 -1.48 -22.17
CA ASN A 277 22.37 -2.83 -22.71
C ASN A 277 23.51 -3.74 -22.21
N GLY A 278 23.14 -4.67 -21.32
CA GLY A 278 24.04 -5.59 -20.65
C GLY A 278 24.32 -6.91 -21.38
N THR A 279 23.80 -7.12 -22.59
CA THR A 279 23.87 -8.43 -23.28
C THR A 279 25.29 -8.94 -23.51
N ARG A 280 26.29 -8.06 -23.47
CA ARG A 280 27.73 -8.36 -23.62
C ARG A 280 28.54 -8.16 -22.34
N ALA A 281 27.90 -7.78 -21.21
CA ALA A 281 28.59 -7.35 -19.99
C ALA A 281 29.27 -8.49 -19.20
N GLY A 282 29.01 -9.74 -19.58
CA GLY A 282 29.59 -10.94 -18.96
C GLY A 282 28.66 -11.63 -17.95
N GLN A 283 29.14 -12.72 -17.35
CA GLN A 283 28.40 -13.48 -16.35
C GLN A 283 28.33 -12.74 -15.01
N ALA A 284 27.22 -12.90 -14.29
CA ALA A 284 26.93 -12.24 -13.02
C ALA A 284 27.02 -10.70 -13.07
N ALA A 285 27.03 -10.10 -14.26
CA ALA A 285 27.08 -8.66 -14.42
C ALA A 285 25.75 -8.04 -13.99
N ASN A 286 25.84 -6.97 -13.20
CA ASN A 286 24.72 -6.10 -12.91
C ASN A 286 24.77 -4.88 -13.84
N GLY A 287 23.64 -4.22 -14.06
CA GLY A 287 23.61 -2.93 -14.75
C GLY A 287 24.26 -1.84 -13.93
N LEU A 288 23.70 -1.57 -12.75
CA LEU A 288 24.27 -0.68 -11.75
C LEU A 288 24.41 -1.41 -10.43
N SER A 289 25.48 -1.13 -9.68
CA SER A 289 25.69 -1.67 -8.34
C SER A 289 25.98 -0.53 -7.38
N LEU A 290 25.04 -0.27 -6.48
CA LEU A 290 25.16 0.74 -5.41
C LEU A 290 25.83 0.06 -4.22
N GLY A 291 27.14 0.29 -4.07
CA GLY A 291 27.95 -0.27 -3.00
C GLY A 291 27.74 0.46 -1.67
N SER A 292 28.42 0.03 -0.61
CA SER A 292 28.20 0.51 0.77
C SER A 292 28.39 2.02 1.00
N GLY A 293 29.11 2.71 0.11
CA GLY A 293 29.30 4.17 0.19
C GLY A 293 28.26 4.97 -0.60
N ALA A 294 27.42 4.31 -1.40
CA ALA A 294 26.47 4.96 -2.28
C ALA A 294 25.12 5.29 -1.59
N ASN A 295 25.11 5.58 -0.29
CA ASN A 295 23.87 5.90 0.44
C ASN A 295 23.25 7.18 -0.13
N GLY A 296 21.92 7.27 -0.20
CA GLY A 296 21.28 8.49 -0.71
C GLY A 296 21.32 8.64 -2.24
N SER A 297 21.82 7.65 -2.99
CA SER A 297 21.95 7.77 -4.45
C SER A 297 20.58 7.84 -5.13
N THR A 298 20.49 8.64 -6.19
CA THR A 298 19.30 8.74 -7.05
C THR A 298 19.62 8.23 -8.44
N ILE A 299 18.83 7.26 -8.93
CA ILE A 299 18.94 6.71 -10.28
C ILE A 299 17.60 6.91 -11.00
N ARG A 300 17.59 7.68 -12.09
CA ARG A 300 16.36 7.99 -12.82
C ARG A 300 16.51 8.06 -14.33
N GLY A 301 15.39 7.87 -15.04
CA GLY A 301 15.29 8.12 -16.48
C GLY A 301 16.13 7.19 -17.36
N LEU A 302 16.42 5.96 -16.90
CA LEU A 302 17.22 4.97 -17.63
C LEU A 302 16.37 3.76 -18.07
N VAL A 303 16.73 3.18 -19.21
CA VAL A 303 16.38 1.79 -19.54
C VAL A 303 17.56 0.89 -19.17
N ILE A 304 17.33 -0.18 -18.41
CA ILE A 304 18.39 -1.08 -17.93
C ILE A 304 17.99 -2.53 -18.19
N ASN A 305 18.68 -3.19 -19.12
CA ASN A 305 18.25 -4.48 -19.63
C ASN A 305 19.39 -5.40 -20.09
N GLY A 306 19.08 -6.67 -20.31
CA GLY A 306 20.01 -7.67 -20.84
C GLY A 306 21.12 -8.12 -19.90
N PHE A 307 21.06 -7.80 -18.60
CA PHE A 307 22.09 -8.19 -17.63
C PHE A 307 21.88 -9.62 -17.09
N SER A 308 22.97 -10.38 -16.98
CA SER A 308 22.92 -11.77 -16.51
C SER A 308 22.65 -11.92 -15.01
N ASN A 309 22.71 -10.82 -14.24
CA ASN A 309 22.22 -10.74 -12.87
C ASN A 309 21.18 -9.61 -12.72
N ALA A 310 21.36 -8.64 -11.80
CA ALA A 310 20.36 -7.62 -11.55
C ALA A 310 20.48 -6.44 -12.55
N GLY A 311 19.36 -5.83 -12.93
CA GLY A 311 19.39 -4.52 -13.59
C GLY A 311 20.03 -3.48 -12.66
N ILE A 312 19.51 -3.36 -11.44
CA ILE A 312 20.09 -2.54 -10.36
C ILE A 312 20.28 -3.41 -9.12
N TYR A 313 21.47 -3.36 -8.51
CA TYR A 313 21.79 -4.04 -7.26
C TYR A 313 22.12 -3.01 -6.16
N ILE A 314 21.32 -3.00 -5.09
CA ILE A 314 21.36 -2.03 -4.00
C ILE A 314 21.91 -2.69 -2.74
N LYS A 315 23.05 -2.19 -2.26
CA LYS A 315 23.70 -2.56 -0.98
C LYS A 315 23.96 -1.35 -0.07
N SER A 316 23.53 -0.16 -0.48
CA SER A 316 23.50 1.07 0.32
C SER A 316 22.08 1.38 0.79
N ASN A 317 21.93 2.34 1.69
CA ASN A 317 20.65 2.77 2.24
C ASN A 317 20.14 4.07 1.58
N GLU A 318 18.88 4.42 1.84
CA GLU A 318 18.29 5.73 1.53
C GLU A 318 18.31 6.11 0.04
N ASN A 319 18.37 5.12 -0.86
CA ASN A 319 18.45 5.38 -2.31
C ASN A 319 17.08 5.67 -2.90
N THR A 320 17.04 6.47 -3.97
CA THR A 320 15.83 6.72 -4.74
C THR A 320 15.98 6.18 -6.16
N ILE A 321 15.14 5.22 -6.54
CA ILE A 321 15.13 4.61 -7.88
C ILE A 321 13.78 4.88 -8.50
N HIS A 322 13.69 5.75 -9.50
CA HIS A 322 12.40 6.20 -10.05
C HIS A 322 12.46 6.52 -11.54
N GLY A 323 11.34 6.41 -12.25
CA GLY A 323 11.27 6.74 -13.68
C GLY A 323 12.10 5.85 -14.61
N ASN A 324 12.52 4.66 -14.16
CA ASN A 324 13.36 3.75 -14.95
C ASN A 324 12.54 2.63 -15.61
N TYR A 325 12.98 2.15 -16.77
CA TYR A 325 12.46 0.93 -17.40
C TYR A 325 13.48 -0.20 -17.23
N ILE A 326 13.12 -1.26 -16.51
CA ILE A 326 14.06 -2.29 -16.08
C ILE A 326 13.56 -3.66 -16.55
N GLY A 327 14.35 -4.28 -17.43
CA GLY A 327 14.04 -5.58 -18.06
C GLY A 327 13.20 -5.50 -19.34
N THR A 328 13.01 -4.29 -19.88
CA THR A 328 12.26 -4.04 -21.12
C THR A 328 13.10 -3.28 -22.15
N ASP A 329 12.62 -3.19 -23.38
CA ASP A 329 13.16 -2.32 -24.41
C ASP A 329 12.85 -0.84 -24.14
N ILE A 330 13.42 0.06 -24.95
CA ILE A 330 13.25 1.52 -24.76
C ILE A 330 11.80 2.00 -24.90
N ALA A 331 10.94 1.23 -25.59
CA ALA A 331 9.52 1.51 -25.68
C ALA A 331 8.71 1.01 -24.47
N GLY A 332 9.30 0.16 -23.61
CA GLY A 332 8.63 -0.45 -22.47
C GLY A 332 7.56 -1.48 -22.86
N THR A 333 7.70 -2.12 -24.02
CA THR A 333 6.68 -3.03 -24.60
C THR A 333 7.21 -4.43 -24.91
N VAL A 334 8.52 -4.61 -24.99
CA VAL A 334 9.17 -5.90 -25.27
C VAL A 334 10.11 -6.26 -24.12
N SER A 335 10.12 -7.53 -23.72
CA SER A 335 11.03 -8.03 -22.69
C SER A 335 12.46 -8.06 -23.23
N GLN A 336 13.38 -7.50 -22.45
CA GLN A 336 14.82 -7.59 -22.62
C GLN A 336 15.40 -8.02 -21.27
N GLN A 337 15.23 -9.31 -20.98
CA GLN A 337 15.38 -9.84 -19.62
C GLN A 337 16.70 -9.47 -18.93
N ASN A 338 16.59 -8.97 -17.70
CA ASN A 338 17.62 -9.21 -16.68
C ASN A 338 17.29 -10.51 -15.94
N ARG A 339 18.19 -11.01 -15.08
CA ARG A 339 17.81 -12.06 -14.14
C ARG A 339 16.82 -11.53 -13.10
N VAL A 340 17.15 -10.43 -12.43
CA VAL A 340 16.27 -9.71 -11.49
C VAL A 340 16.22 -8.26 -11.95
N GLY A 341 15.07 -7.60 -11.85
CA GLY A 341 14.99 -6.17 -12.17
C GLY A 341 15.82 -5.34 -11.18
N ILE A 342 15.36 -5.29 -9.93
CA ILE A 342 16.04 -4.63 -8.81
C ILE A 342 16.30 -5.65 -7.70
N LEU A 343 17.57 -5.81 -7.30
CA LEU A 343 17.98 -6.62 -6.17
C LEU A 343 18.38 -5.70 -5.01
N ILE A 344 17.77 -5.87 -3.85
CA ILE A 344 18.04 -5.12 -2.62
C ILE A 344 18.61 -6.11 -1.60
N GLU A 345 19.80 -5.85 -1.05
CA GLU A 345 20.43 -6.74 -0.07
C GLU A 345 20.93 -5.95 1.13
N GLY A 346 20.31 -6.18 2.30
CA GLY A 346 20.67 -5.54 3.57
C GLY A 346 20.46 -4.01 3.61
N SER A 347 19.82 -3.45 2.58
CA SER A 347 19.57 -2.01 2.44
C SER A 347 18.35 -1.57 3.22
N SER A 348 18.43 -0.38 3.82
CA SER A 348 17.31 0.26 4.49
C SER A 348 16.83 1.54 3.82
N ASP A 349 15.56 1.86 4.07
CA ASP A 349 14.96 3.17 3.83
C ASP A 349 15.06 3.69 2.38
N SER A 350 15.26 2.80 1.41
CA SER A 350 15.29 3.17 -0.01
C SER A 350 13.86 3.28 -0.57
N VAL A 351 13.68 4.18 -1.53
CA VAL A 351 12.42 4.42 -2.25
C VAL A 351 12.55 3.91 -3.69
N ILE A 352 11.67 2.99 -4.06
CA ILE A 352 11.55 2.45 -5.41
C ILE A 352 10.22 2.94 -5.99
N GLY A 353 10.31 3.90 -6.91
CA GLY A 353 9.20 4.59 -7.56
C GLY A 353 8.84 5.92 -6.87
N GLY A 354 7.58 6.33 -6.95
CA GLY A 354 7.11 7.60 -6.38
C GLY A 354 5.62 7.83 -6.61
N SER A 355 5.08 8.95 -6.11
CA SER A 355 3.62 9.24 -6.14
C SER A 355 3.14 9.95 -7.40
N VAL A 356 4.04 10.29 -8.32
CA VAL A 356 3.73 11.03 -9.56
C VAL A 356 4.08 10.17 -10.78
N ASP A 357 3.40 10.38 -11.91
CA ASP A 357 3.48 9.47 -13.06
C ASP A 357 4.90 9.31 -13.62
N HIS A 358 5.73 10.36 -13.61
CA HIS A 358 7.11 10.28 -14.11
C HIS A 358 8.06 9.53 -13.16
N ASP A 359 7.73 9.39 -11.86
CA ASP A 359 8.53 8.61 -10.91
C ASP A 359 8.30 7.11 -11.04
N ARG A 360 7.28 6.68 -11.78
CA ARG A 360 6.94 5.27 -11.96
C ARG A 360 8.08 4.52 -12.64
N ASN A 361 8.60 3.50 -11.96
CA ASN A 361 9.40 2.51 -12.66
C ASN A 361 8.49 1.51 -13.39
N LEU A 362 8.95 1.08 -14.57
CA LEU A 362 8.45 -0.10 -15.28
C LEU A 362 9.43 -1.26 -15.04
N ILE A 363 9.03 -2.28 -14.28
CA ILE A 363 9.91 -3.37 -13.86
C ILE A 363 9.31 -4.70 -14.33
N SER A 364 9.66 -5.10 -15.55
CA SER A 364 8.93 -6.11 -16.30
C SER A 364 9.87 -6.96 -17.15
N GLY A 365 9.42 -8.14 -17.58
CA GLY A 365 10.19 -9.00 -18.47
C GLY A 365 11.45 -9.64 -17.86
N ASN A 366 11.61 -9.66 -16.53
CA ASN A 366 12.78 -10.24 -15.86
C ASN A 366 12.61 -11.75 -15.61
N TYR A 367 13.70 -12.51 -15.71
CA TYR A 367 13.68 -13.97 -15.63
C TYR A 367 13.29 -14.52 -14.25
N ASN A 368 13.56 -13.78 -13.19
CA ASN A 368 13.17 -14.08 -11.81
C ASN A 368 12.22 -12.98 -11.31
N ALA A 369 12.59 -12.22 -10.28
CA ALA A 369 11.72 -11.21 -9.71
C ALA A 369 11.87 -9.87 -10.43
N GLY A 370 10.79 -9.09 -10.48
CA GLY A 370 10.88 -7.66 -10.78
C GLY A 370 11.70 -6.96 -9.70
N ILE A 371 11.30 -7.11 -8.42
CA ILE A 371 12.04 -6.64 -7.26
C ILE A 371 12.28 -7.81 -6.30
N TYR A 372 13.53 -8.01 -5.87
CA TYR A 372 13.89 -8.99 -4.84
C TYR A 372 14.62 -8.27 -3.72
N SER A 373 14.05 -8.24 -2.52
CA SER A 373 14.69 -7.75 -1.30
C SER A 373 15.07 -8.91 -0.39
N ILE A 374 16.31 -8.89 0.10
CA ILE A 374 16.88 -9.87 1.03
C ILE A 374 17.42 -9.11 2.24
N ASN A 375 16.88 -9.38 3.43
CA ASN A 375 17.23 -8.67 4.68
C ASN A 375 17.08 -7.13 4.59
N GLY A 376 16.22 -6.62 3.70
CA GLY A 376 15.97 -5.19 3.54
C GLY A 376 14.96 -4.67 4.57
N ILE A 377 15.18 -3.46 5.09
CA ILE A 377 14.36 -2.92 6.19
C ILE A 377 13.80 -1.54 5.84
N GLY A 378 12.51 -1.29 6.08
CA GLY A 378 11.97 0.07 5.96
C GLY A 378 11.90 0.63 4.53
N ASN A 379 12.12 -0.19 3.50
CA ASN A 379 12.08 0.27 2.12
C ASN A 379 10.64 0.55 1.68
N GLN A 380 10.48 1.53 0.79
CA GLN A 380 9.20 1.92 0.22
C GLN A 380 9.16 1.56 -1.27
N ILE A 381 8.29 0.64 -1.66
CA ILE A 381 8.08 0.25 -3.06
C ILE A 381 6.71 0.79 -3.46
N ARG A 382 6.65 1.87 -4.22
CA ARG A 382 5.40 2.59 -4.51
C ARG A 382 5.32 3.14 -5.93
N GLY A 383 4.13 3.17 -6.50
CA GLY A 383 3.83 3.79 -7.79
C GLY A 383 4.43 3.09 -9.01
N ASN A 384 4.82 1.82 -8.90
CA ASN A 384 5.49 1.07 -9.97
C ASN A 384 4.51 0.24 -10.82
N TYR A 385 4.88 -0.01 -12.07
CA TYR A 385 4.31 -1.07 -12.90
C TYR A 385 5.25 -2.28 -12.90
N ILE A 386 4.74 -3.44 -12.49
CA ILE A 386 5.55 -4.64 -12.28
C ILE A 386 4.87 -5.84 -12.96
N GLY A 387 5.47 -6.31 -14.06
CA GLY A 387 4.98 -7.44 -14.87
C GLY A 387 3.99 -7.05 -15.99
N THR A 388 3.81 -5.76 -16.22
CA THR A 388 2.99 -5.19 -17.32
C THR A 388 3.84 -4.37 -18.29
N ASP A 389 3.29 -3.96 -19.42
CA ASP A 389 3.90 -2.97 -20.32
C ASP A 389 3.79 -1.54 -19.75
N ILE A 390 4.37 -0.57 -20.45
CA ILE A 390 4.33 0.84 -20.03
C ILE A 390 2.91 1.41 -19.91
N THR A 391 1.90 0.81 -20.55
CA THR A 391 0.51 1.23 -20.41
C THR A 391 -0.17 0.69 -19.15
N GLY A 392 0.41 -0.34 -18.52
CA GLY A 392 -0.17 -1.06 -17.38
C GLY A 392 -1.36 -1.94 -17.76
N LYS A 393 -1.54 -2.24 -19.06
CA LYS A 393 -2.71 -2.95 -19.61
C LYS A 393 -2.36 -4.23 -20.36
N ILE A 394 -1.10 -4.43 -20.72
CA ILE A 394 -0.64 -5.63 -21.41
C ILE A 394 0.33 -6.36 -20.48
N GLN A 395 0.21 -7.69 -20.40
CA GLN A 395 1.14 -8.52 -19.66
C GLN A 395 2.53 -8.47 -20.29
N LEU A 396 3.56 -8.20 -19.48
CA LEU A 396 4.96 -8.31 -19.82
C LEU A 396 5.72 -8.95 -18.65
N ALA A 397 5.48 -10.24 -18.49
CA ALA A 397 5.67 -10.96 -17.24
C ALA A 397 7.11 -10.92 -16.71
N ASN A 398 7.26 -10.72 -15.40
CA ASN A 398 8.38 -11.33 -14.66
C ASN A 398 8.01 -12.77 -14.26
N TYR A 399 8.94 -13.50 -13.65
CA TYR A 399 8.59 -14.73 -12.95
C TYR A 399 7.79 -14.42 -11.67
N SER A 400 8.36 -13.62 -10.76
CA SER A 400 7.63 -13.04 -9.62
C SER A 400 7.63 -11.51 -9.70
N GLY A 401 6.60 -10.85 -9.19
CA GLY A 401 6.56 -9.38 -9.15
C GLY A 401 7.55 -8.84 -8.11
N ILE A 402 7.21 -9.01 -6.84
CA ILE A 402 8.03 -8.60 -5.69
C ILE A 402 8.27 -9.81 -4.77
N VAL A 403 9.51 -9.96 -4.30
CA VAL A 403 9.90 -10.96 -3.28
C VAL A 403 10.58 -10.24 -2.12
N LEU A 404 10.08 -10.43 -0.90
CA LEU A 404 10.68 -9.96 0.36
C LEU A 404 11.10 -11.17 1.19
N GLU A 405 12.39 -11.46 1.23
CA GLU A 405 12.97 -12.58 1.97
C GLU A 405 13.71 -12.06 3.21
N ASP A 406 13.23 -12.47 4.39
CA ASP A 406 13.76 -11.97 5.67
C ASP A 406 13.81 -10.42 5.78
N SER A 407 12.97 -9.74 4.99
CA SER A 407 12.92 -8.28 4.89
C SER A 407 11.76 -7.70 5.71
N ALA A 408 12.06 -6.79 6.63
CA ALA A 408 11.12 -6.32 7.64
C ALA A 408 10.68 -4.86 7.46
N ASN A 409 9.49 -4.51 7.94
CA ASN A 409 8.98 -3.13 8.02
C ASN A 409 8.94 -2.38 6.69
N ASN A 410 8.88 -3.08 5.55
CA ASN A 410 8.78 -2.44 4.24
C ASN A 410 7.33 -2.05 3.93
N VAL A 411 7.16 -1.00 3.13
CA VAL A 411 5.85 -0.54 2.65
C VAL A 411 5.74 -0.80 1.16
N ILE A 412 4.74 -1.57 0.75
CA ILE A 412 4.42 -1.86 -0.65
C ILE A 412 3.14 -1.11 -0.97
N GLY A 413 3.25 -0.09 -1.80
CA GLY A 413 2.17 0.82 -2.17
C GLY A 413 2.13 2.05 -1.27
N GLY A 414 0.94 2.52 -0.92
CA GLY A 414 0.79 3.70 -0.06
C GLY A 414 -0.64 4.23 -0.03
N LEU A 415 -0.81 5.41 0.57
CA LEU A 415 -2.12 6.01 0.84
C LEU A 415 -2.64 6.88 -0.31
N LEU A 416 -1.75 7.34 -1.18
CA LEU A 416 -2.11 8.16 -2.34
C LEU A 416 -2.37 7.25 -3.56
N ALA A 417 -3.28 7.67 -4.44
CA ALA A 417 -3.55 6.92 -5.67
C ALA A 417 -2.29 6.71 -6.54
N GLY A 418 -1.36 7.67 -6.51
CA GLY A 418 -0.07 7.57 -7.20
C GLY A 418 0.95 6.65 -6.53
N ASP A 419 0.79 6.31 -5.24
CA ASP A 419 1.65 5.32 -4.56
C ASP A 419 1.32 3.88 -4.96
N ARG A 420 0.19 3.65 -5.63
CA ARG A 420 -0.28 2.32 -6.01
C ARG A 420 0.70 1.63 -6.95
N ASN A 421 1.15 0.44 -6.56
CA ASN A 421 1.77 -0.46 -7.53
C ASN A 421 0.71 -1.24 -8.30
N VAL A 422 0.99 -1.49 -9.58
CA VAL A 422 0.28 -2.47 -10.41
C VAL A 422 1.19 -3.68 -10.55
N ILE A 423 0.86 -4.76 -9.85
CA ILE A 423 1.68 -5.99 -9.73
C ILE A 423 0.93 -7.14 -10.38
N SER A 424 1.10 -7.29 -11.69
CA SER A 424 0.20 -8.09 -12.51
C SER A 424 0.93 -8.75 -13.67
N GLY A 425 0.37 -9.82 -14.23
CA GLY A 425 0.97 -10.51 -15.37
C GLY A 425 2.18 -11.37 -15.00
N ASN A 426 2.53 -11.55 -13.73
CA ASN A 426 3.68 -12.35 -13.33
C ASN A 426 3.35 -13.85 -13.36
N THR A 427 4.29 -14.68 -13.82
CA THR A 427 4.03 -16.11 -14.05
C THR A 427 4.01 -16.97 -12.78
N GLN A 428 4.41 -16.42 -11.64
CA GLN A 428 4.33 -17.08 -10.32
C GLN A 428 3.61 -16.19 -9.29
N TYR A 429 4.33 -15.42 -8.48
CA TYR A 429 3.76 -14.60 -7.42
C TYR A 429 3.61 -13.16 -7.88
N GLY A 430 2.51 -12.50 -7.52
CA GLY A 430 2.46 -11.05 -7.52
C GLY A 430 3.43 -10.52 -6.45
N LEU A 431 3.20 -10.91 -5.19
CA LEU A 431 4.04 -10.56 -4.04
C LEU A 431 4.28 -11.78 -3.16
N LEU A 432 5.53 -12.03 -2.78
CA LEU A 432 5.92 -13.05 -1.80
C LEU A 432 6.59 -12.41 -0.59
N LEU A 433 6.09 -12.70 0.61
CA LEU A 433 6.78 -12.51 1.90
C LEU A 433 7.29 -13.88 2.35
N ALA A 434 8.60 -14.04 2.52
CA ALA A 434 9.21 -15.33 2.83
C ALA A 434 10.13 -15.25 4.05
N ASN A 435 10.07 -16.32 4.84
CA ASN A 435 10.83 -16.59 6.06
C ASN A 435 10.42 -15.73 7.27
N PRO A 436 10.74 -16.17 8.50
CA PRO A 436 10.21 -15.55 9.72
C PRO A 436 10.59 -14.08 9.92
N LYS A 437 11.70 -13.59 9.35
CA LYS A 437 12.06 -12.17 9.49
C LYS A 437 11.39 -11.27 8.46
N ALA A 438 10.62 -11.82 7.51
CA ALA A 438 9.73 -11.01 6.69
C ALA A 438 8.53 -10.56 7.52
N SER A 439 8.75 -9.57 8.40
CA SER A 439 7.78 -9.17 9.42
C SER A 439 7.52 -7.66 9.46
N GLY A 440 6.34 -7.28 9.95
CA GLY A 440 5.94 -5.87 10.05
C GLY A 440 5.77 -5.17 8.70
N ASN A 441 5.74 -5.90 7.59
CA ASN A 441 5.54 -5.31 6.26
C ASN A 441 4.09 -4.87 6.08
N GLN A 442 3.89 -3.76 5.36
CA GLN A 442 2.58 -3.18 5.08
C GLN A 442 2.33 -3.17 3.58
N ILE A 443 1.25 -3.82 3.15
CA ILE A 443 0.84 -3.91 1.75
C ILE A 443 -0.43 -3.08 1.62
N LEU A 444 -0.33 -1.89 1.02
CA LEU A 444 -1.37 -0.86 1.05
C LEU A 444 -1.71 -0.36 -0.35
N GLY A 445 -2.99 -0.32 -0.70
CA GLY A 445 -3.47 0.43 -1.87
C GLY A 445 -3.06 -0.13 -3.25
N ASN A 446 -2.59 -1.38 -3.33
CA ASN A 446 -2.06 -1.98 -4.57
C ASN A 446 -3.14 -2.63 -5.44
N TYR A 447 -2.87 -2.71 -6.75
CA TYR A 447 -3.61 -3.59 -7.67
C TYR A 447 -2.76 -4.81 -7.99
N ILE A 448 -3.28 -6.00 -7.71
CA ILE A 448 -2.55 -7.26 -7.82
C ILE A 448 -3.37 -8.25 -8.67
N GLY A 449 -2.89 -8.49 -9.88
CA GLY A 449 -3.53 -9.36 -10.89
C GLY A 449 -4.49 -8.63 -11.84
N LEU A 450 -4.62 -7.31 -11.74
CA LEU A 450 -5.44 -6.48 -12.64
C LEU A 450 -4.60 -5.44 -13.40
N ASP A 451 -5.17 -4.86 -14.44
CA ASP A 451 -4.61 -3.70 -15.13
C ASP A 451 -4.60 -2.43 -14.23
N VAL A 452 -3.98 -1.35 -14.73
CA VAL A 452 -3.94 -0.06 -14.04
C VAL A 452 -5.34 0.49 -13.68
N THR A 453 -6.38 0.15 -14.45
CA THR A 453 -7.75 0.61 -14.14
C THR A 453 -8.42 -0.20 -13.04
N GLY A 454 -7.89 -1.38 -12.71
CA GLY A 454 -8.48 -2.32 -11.78
C GLY A 454 -9.80 -2.93 -12.28
N THR A 455 -9.97 -3.01 -13.60
CA THR A 455 -11.20 -3.54 -14.23
C THR A 455 -10.93 -4.68 -15.23
N ILE A 456 -9.67 -4.90 -15.60
CA ILE A 456 -9.29 -5.97 -16.53
C ILE A 456 -8.36 -6.95 -15.81
N ASP A 457 -8.70 -8.25 -15.90
CA ASP A 457 -7.84 -9.35 -15.45
C ASP A 457 -6.61 -9.48 -16.35
N LEU A 458 -5.43 -9.28 -15.76
CA LEU A 458 -4.15 -9.67 -16.36
C LEU A 458 -3.58 -10.94 -15.70
N GLY A 459 -3.87 -11.11 -14.41
CA GLY A 459 -3.58 -12.26 -13.57
C GLY A 459 -2.10 -12.40 -13.21
N ASN A 460 -1.83 -12.78 -11.97
CA ASN A 460 -0.62 -13.55 -11.64
C ASN A 460 -1.02 -15.03 -11.46
N THR A 461 -0.07 -15.95 -11.27
CA THR A 461 -0.45 -17.30 -10.84
C THR A 461 -1.04 -17.27 -9.43
N GLN A 462 -0.36 -16.63 -8.48
CA GLN A 462 -0.81 -16.36 -7.12
C GLN A 462 -0.73 -14.84 -6.88
N GLY A 463 -1.69 -14.27 -6.14
CA GLY A 463 -1.64 -12.84 -5.78
C GLY A 463 -0.55 -12.55 -4.75
N ILE A 464 -0.92 -12.60 -3.47
CA ILE A 464 0.00 -12.42 -2.34
C ILE A 464 0.27 -13.77 -1.67
N VAL A 465 1.53 -14.12 -1.43
CA VAL A 465 1.94 -15.31 -0.67
C VAL A 465 2.70 -14.88 0.58
N VAL A 466 2.37 -15.49 1.72
CA VAL A 466 3.05 -15.30 3.01
C VAL A 466 3.54 -16.67 3.49
N ASP A 467 4.84 -16.91 3.35
CA ASP A 467 5.50 -18.19 3.59
C ASP A 467 6.40 -18.11 4.82
N ASN A 468 5.97 -18.72 5.92
CA ASN A 468 6.62 -18.70 7.23
C ASN A 468 6.98 -17.28 7.71
N ALA A 469 6.14 -16.29 7.42
CA ALA A 469 6.37 -14.88 7.72
C ALA A 469 5.32 -14.34 8.71
N GLU A 470 5.70 -13.43 9.60
CA GLU A 470 4.88 -13.05 10.75
C GLU A 470 4.52 -11.56 10.84
N ASN A 471 3.41 -11.24 11.49
CA ASN A 471 3.05 -9.87 11.88
C ASN A 471 2.98 -8.86 10.71
N ASN A 472 2.57 -9.30 9.52
CA ASN A 472 2.40 -8.43 8.36
C ASN A 472 0.94 -7.95 8.22
N LEU A 473 0.77 -6.76 7.65
CA LEU A 473 -0.54 -6.15 7.38
C LEU A 473 -0.79 -6.10 5.87
N ILE A 474 -1.88 -6.74 5.43
CA ILE A 474 -2.40 -6.66 4.07
C ILE A 474 -3.69 -5.85 4.10
N GLY A 475 -3.62 -4.62 3.59
CA GLY A 475 -4.70 -3.65 3.59
C GLY A 475 -4.72 -2.78 4.84
N GLY A 476 -5.91 -2.39 5.30
CA GLY A 476 -6.06 -1.50 6.46
C GLY A 476 -7.51 -1.05 6.65
N SER A 477 -7.73 -0.12 7.57
CA SER A 477 -9.08 0.35 7.93
C SER A 477 -9.58 1.52 7.07
N ARG A 478 -8.70 2.13 6.26
CA ARG A 478 -9.05 3.25 5.39
C ARG A 478 -9.28 2.73 3.98
N VAL A 479 -10.16 3.38 3.22
CA VAL A 479 -10.39 3.04 1.80
C VAL A 479 -9.10 3.15 0.97
N SER A 480 -8.18 4.06 1.33
CA SER A 480 -6.85 4.19 0.71
C SER A 480 -5.95 2.97 0.92
N ASP A 481 -6.12 2.25 2.03
CA ASP A 481 -5.26 1.12 2.41
C ASP A 481 -5.62 -0.13 1.61
N ARG A 482 -6.85 -0.18 1.07
CA ARG A 482 -7.43 -1.33 0.37
C ARG A 482 -6.58 -1.77 -0.81
N ASN A 483 -6.12 -3.02 -0.77
CA ASN A 483 -5.64 -3.69 -1.97
C ASN A 483 -6.81 -4.27 -2.77
N LEU A 484 -6.63 -4.30 -4.09
CA LEU A 484 -7.51 -5.01 -5.03
C LEU A 484 -6.76 -6.23 -5.56
N ILE A 485 -7.23 -7.43 -5.20
CA ILE A 485 -6.52 -8.70 -5.39
C ILE A 485 -7.44 -9.65 -6.15
N SER A 486 -7.30 -9.67 -7.48
CA SER A 486 -8.28 -10.28 -8.39
C SER A 486 -7.59 -10.79 -9.66
N GLY A 487 -8.26 -11.64 -10.44
CA GLY A 487 -7.74 -12.21 -11.69
C GLY A 487 -6.62 -13.23 -11.51
N ASN A 488 -6.17 -13.52 -10.28
CA ASN A 488 -5.07 -14.46 -10.07
C ASN A 488 -5.52 -15.89 -10.39
N ARG A 489 -4.70 -16.63 -11.14
CA ARG A 489 -5.05 -17.97 -11.67
C ARG A 489 -5.26 -19.01 -10.57
N GLN A 490 -4.70 -18.77 -9.38
CA GLN A 490 -4.86 -19.58 -8.18
C GLN A 490 -5.39 -18.72 -7.02
N ASN A 491 -4.70 -18.62 -5.89
CA ASN A 491 -5.23 -17.93 -4.72
C ASN A 491 -4.99 -16.41 -4.83
N GLY A 492 -5.95 -15.62 -4.34
CA GLY A 492 -5.74 -14.18 -4.15
C GLY A 492 -4.69 -13.93 -3.07
N ILE A 493 -4.90 -14.50 -1.88
CA ILE A 493 -3.95 -14.47 -0.77
C ILE A 493 -3.71 -15.90 -0.26
N TRP A 494 -2.45 -16.28 -0.09
CA TRP A 494 -2.07 -17.61 0.40
C TRP A 494 -1.05 -17.53 1.54
N PHE A 495 -1.47 -17.93 2.74
CA PHE A 495 -0.61 -18.14 3.90
C PHE A 495 -0.16 -19.60 3.96
N TYR A 496 1.14 -19.82 4.06
CA TYR A 496 1.75 -21.14 4.04
C TYR A 496 2.82 -21.29 5.12
N GLY A 497 2.86 -22.43 5.80
CA GLY A 497 3.90 -22.75 6.79
C GLY A 497 3.49 -22.48 8.24
N SER A 498 4.11 -23.21 9.18
CA SER A 498 3.77 -23.17 10.61
C SER A 498 4.11 -21.86 11.28
N ASP A 499 5.11 -21.16 10.75
CA ASP A 499 5.60 -19.91 11.34
C ASP A 499 4.84 -18.69 10.77
N THR A 500 3.86 -18.91 9.88
CA THR A 500 2.99 -17.83 9.38
C THR A 500 1.96 -17.45 10.43
N THR A 501 2.34 -16.50 11.30
CA THR A 501 1.57 -16.11 12.48
C THR A 501 1.37 -14.60 12.64
N GLY A 502 0.28 -14.21 13.29
CA GLY A 502 0.01 -12.80 13.64
C GLY A 502 -0.24 -11.89 12.44
N ASN A 503 -0.40 -12.42 11.22
CA ASN A 503 -0.66 -11.63 10.04
C ASN A 503 -2.14 -11.19 9.98
N GLN A 504 -2.39 -10.04 9.39
CA GLN A 504 -3.72 -9.43 9.32
C GLN A 504 -4.10 -9.08 7.88
N ILE A 505 -5.30 -9.48 7.46
CA ILE A 505 -5.90 -9.14 6.17
C ILE A 505 -7.12 -8.26 6.46
N LEU A 506 -7.04 -6.96 6.19
CA LEU A 506 -8.06 -5.97 6.56
C LEU A 506 -8.49 -5.11 5.36
N GLY A 507 -9.79 -4.91 5.18
CA GLY A 507 -10.33 -3.87 4.27
C GLY A 507 -10.07 -4.07 2.78
N ASN A 508 -9.68 -5.28 2.34
CA ASN A 508 -9.32 -5.57 0.94
C ASN A 508 -10.53 -5.95 0.09
N TYR A 509 -10.41 -5.75 -1.23
CA TYR A 509 -11.30 -6.34 -2.23
C TYR A 509 -10.61 -7.51 -2.91
N ILE A 510 -11.24 -8.69 -2.85
CA ILE A 510 -10.64 -9.96 -3.28
C ILE A 510 -11.61 -10.68 -4.22
N GLY A 511 -11.26 -10.73 -5.51
CA GLY A 511 -12.04 -11.37 -6.57
C GLY A 511 -13.07 -10.45 -7.26
N THR A 512 -12.98 -9.13 -7.06
CA THR A 512 -13.87 -8.14 -7.66
C THR A 512 -13.11 -7.04 -8.41
N ASP A 513 -13.82 -6.14 -9.08
CA ASP A 513 -13.27 -4.89 -9.61
C ASP A 513 -13.15 -3.80 -8.54
N THR A 514 -12.67 -2.62 -8.93
CA THR A 514 -12.56 -1.44 -8.04
C THR A 514 -13.90 -1.01 -7.42
N THR A 515 -15.02 -1.30 -8.08
CA THR A 515 -16.35 -0.95 -7.57
C THR A 515 -16.90 -1.98 -6.59
N GLY A 516 -16.32 -3.19 -6.53
CA GLY A 516 -16.85 -4.30 -5.73
C GLY A 516 -18.17 -4.85 -6.28
N MET A 517 -18.47 -4.60 -7.55
CA MET A 517 -19.76 -4.95 -8.18
C MET A 517 -19.61 -5.94 -9.34
N ILE A 518 -18.41 -6.07 -9.90
CA ILE A 518 -18.10 -6.93 -11.05
C ILE A 518 -17.18 -8.06 -10.59
N ASP A 519 -17.48 -9.27 -11.06
CA ASP A 519 -16.68 -10.47 -10.84
C ASP A 519 -15.40 -10.41 -11.70
N LEU A 520 -14.25 -10.44 -11.01
CA LEU A 520 -12.92 -10.63 -11.59
C LEU A 520 -12.18 -11.69 -10.76
N GLY A 521 -12.89 -12.76 -10.38
CA GLY A 521 -12.50 -13.72 -9.37
C GLY A 521 -11.09 -14.28 -9.49
N ASN A 522 -10.51 -14.64 -8.35
CA ASN A 522 -9.39 -15.56 -8.32
C ASN A 522 -9.90 -17.02 -8.41
N SER A 523 -9.01 -18.01 -8.30
CA SER A 523 -9.45 -19.38 -8.02
C SER A 523 -10.08 -19.48 -6.64
N VAL A 524 -9.32 -19.18 -5.59
CA VAL A 524 -9.78 -19.09 -4.19
C VAL A 524 -9.43 -17.70 -3.69
N GLY A 525 -10.29 -17.09 -2.88
CA GLY A 525 -10.01 -15.76 -2.31
C GLY A 525 -8.80 -15.78 -1.38
N ILE A 526 -8.94 -16.46 -0.23
CA ILE A 526 -7.91 -16.56 0.81
C ILE A 526 -7.69 -18.02 1.21
N VAL A 527 -6.43 -18.44 1.35
CA VAL A 527 -6.05 -19.76 1.87
C VAL A 527 -5.09 -19.59 3.04
N ILE A 528 -5.40 -20.20 4.19
CA ILE A 528 -4.45 -20.45 5.28
C ILE A 528 -4.11 -21.93 5.30
N ASN A 529 -2.83 -22.25 5.14
CA ASN A 529 -2.30 -23.61 5.13
C ASN A 529 -1.14 -23.75 6.12
N ASN A 530 -1.43 -24.33 7.29
CA ASN A 530 -0.55 -24.46 8.44
C ASN A 530 -0.18 -23.16 9.19
N GLY A 531 -0.66 -21.97 8.80
CA GLY A 531 -0.45 -20.73 9.59
C GLY A 531 -1.43 -20.58 10.76
N SER A 532 -0.99 -20.03 11.89
CA SER A 532 -1.77 -19.90 13.14
C SER A 532 -1.95 -18.45 13.59
N MET A 533 -2.92 -18.16 14.46
CA MET A 533 -3.12 -16.81 15.05
C MET A 533 -3.22 -15.64 14.04
N ASN A 534 -3.68 -15.91 12.81
CA ASN A 534 -3.89 -14.87 11.80
C ASN A 534 -5.32 -14.32 11.86
N VAL A 535 -5.52 -13.09 11.40
CA VAL A 535 -6.83 -12.42 11.40
C VAL A 535 -7.24 -12.02 9.99
N ILE A 536 -8.46 -12.41 9.62
CA ILE A 536 -9.14 -12.00 8.40
C ILE A 536 -10.33 -11.12 8.80
N GLY A 537 -10.21 -9.82 8.57
CA GLY A 537 -11.22 -8.81 8.85
C GLY A 537 -11.18 -8.25 10.28
N GLY A 538 -12.26 -7.61 10.71
CA GLY A 538 -12.39 -7.04 12.06
C GLY A 538 -13.72 -6.32 12.28
N SER A 539 -13.95 -5.85 13.51
CA SER A 539 -15.21 -5.22 13.94
C SER A 539 -15.45 -3.80 13.40
N ALA A 540 -14.40 -3.09 13.00
CA ALA A 540 -14.53 -1.80 12.34
C ALA A 540 -15.00 -1.99 10.89
N GLU A 541 -15.91 -1.13 10.40
CA GLU A 541 -16.43 -1.20 9.03
C GLU A 541 -15.32 -1.11 7.96
N GLY A 542 -14.28 -0.33 8.25
CA GLY A 542 -13.11 -0.23 7.38
C GLY A 542 -12.28 -1.51 7.28
N ASN A 543 -12.36 -2.41 8.27
CA ASN A 543 -11.57 -3.65 8.31
C ASN A 543 -12.20 -4.78 7.50
N ARG A 544 -13.44 -4.62 7.03
CA ARG A 544 -14.18 -5.68 6.34
C ARG A 544 -13.54 -5.97 4.98
N ASN A 545 -13.14 -7.21 4.76
CA ASN A 545 -12.77 -7.65 3.41
C ASN A 545 -14.04 -8.00 2.63
N LEU A 546 -14.06 -7.63 1.35
CA LEU A 546 -15.03 -8.12 0.37
C LEU A 546 -14.39 -9.29 -0.39
N ILE A 547 -14.92 -10.50 -0.16
CA ILE A 547 -14.36 -11.76 -0.68
C ILE A 547 -15.43 -12.45 -1.53
N SER A 548 -15.41 -12.15 -2.83
CA SER A 548 -16.54 -12.42 -3.73
C SER A 548 -16.04 -12.73 -5.14
N GLY A 549 -16.89 -13.34 -5.97
CA GLY A 549 -16.57 -13.68 -7.37
C GLY A 549 -15.52 -14.78 -7.57
N ASN A 550 -14.87 -15.29 -6.52
CA ASN A 550 -13.83 -16.31 -6.69
C ASN A 550 -14.45 -17.61 -7.23
N SER A 551 -13.81 -18.24 -8.21
CA SER A 551 -14.38 -19.40 -8.92
C SER A 551 -14.53 -20.67 -8.06
N ARG A 552 -13.91 -20.70 -6.87
CA ARG A 552 -14.03 -21.77 -5.86
C ARG A 552 -14.50 -21.18 -4.52
N GLN A 553 -13.84 -21.50 -3.41
CA GLN A 553 -14.20 -20.98 -2.09
C GLN A 553 -13.78 -19.51 -1.91
N GLY A 554 -14.49 -18.81 -1.04
CA GLY A 554 -14.04 -17.50 -0.54
C GLY A 554 -12.79 -17.66 0.33
N ILE A 555 -12.89 -18.49 1.38
CA ILE A 555 -11.81 -18.73 2.36
C ILE A 555 -11.61 -20.23 2.57
N ILE A 556 -10.36 -20.69 2.64
CA ILE A 556 -9.98 -22.05 3.07
C ILE A 556 -9.01 -21.96 4.26
N ILE A 557 -9.28 -22.71 5.32
CA ILE A 557 -8.37 -22.88 6.47
C ILE A 557 -8.08 -24.37 6.65
N ARG A 558 -6.82 -24.78 6.47
CA ARG A 558 -6.42 -26.18 6.44
C ARG A 558 -5.03 -26.42 7.04
N GLY A 559 -4.76 -27.67 7.39
CA GLY A 559 -3.49 -28.08 7.97
C GLY A 559 -3.55 -28.18 9.50
N SER A 560 -2.77 -29.09 10.08
CA SER A 560 -2.83 -29.40 11.52
C SER A 560 -2.37 -28.26 12.41
N GLU A 561 -1.54 -27.37 11.87
CA GLU A 561 -1.01 -26.21 12.60
C GLU A 561 -1.86 -24.94 12.44
N SER A 562 -2.94 -24.98 11.64
CA SER A 562 -3.79 -23.82 11.41
C SER A 562 -4.76 -23.47 12.53
N LYS A 563 -4.23 -23.30 13.74
CA LYS A 563 -4.97 -23.06 14.98
C LYS A 563 -5.13 -21.57 15.28
N PHE A 564 -6.17 -21.23 16.03
CA PHE A 564 -6.41 -19.88 16.57
C PHE A 564 -6.53 -18.78 15.52
N ASN A 565 -6.81 -19.15 14.26
CA ASN A 565 -7.12 -18.18 13.21
C ASN A 565 -8.51 -17.58 13.44
N GLN A 566 -8.67 -16.30 13.12
CA GLN A 566 -9.91 -15.57 13.31
C GLN A 566 -10.42 -15.02 11.97
N VAL A 567 -11.68 -15.26 11.66
CA VAL A 567 -12.38 -14.69 10.51
C VAL A 567 -13.57 -13.88 11.03
N ARG A 568 -13.49 -12.55 10.98
CA ARG A 568 -14.48 -11.66 11.62
C ARG A 568 -14.87 -10.50 10.73
N GLY A 569 -16.15 -10.15 10.74
CA GLY A 569 -16.68 -8.95 10.11
C GLY A 569 -16.58 -8.88 8.58
N ASN A 570 -16.27 -9.97 7.87
CA ASN A 570 -16.10 -9.94 6.41
C ASN A 570 -17.43 -10.00 5.64
N ASP A 571 -17.39 -9.57 4.38
CA ASP A 571 -18.46 -9.73 3.39
C ASP A 571 -18.04 -10.79 2.36
N ILE A 572 -18.74 -11.92 2.34
CA ILE A 572 -18.35 -13.13 1.61
C ILE A 572 -19.47 -13.55 0.66
N GLY A 573 -19.26 -13.36 -0.63
CA GLY A 573 -20.19 -13.71 -1.72
C GLY A 573 -21.24 -12.64 -2.04
N THR A 574 -21.17 -11.46 -1.44
CA THR A 574 -22.02 -10.30 -1.80
C THR A 574 -21.28 -9.32 -2.70
N LYS A 575 -21.99 -8.39 -3.34
CA LYS A 575 -21.40 -7.13 -3.79
C LYS A 575 -21.08 -6.22 -2.60
N VAL A 576 -20.39 -5.11 -2.84
CA VAL A 576 -20.10 -4.09 -1.80
C VAL A 576 -21.37 -3.54 -1.14
N ASP A 577 -22.51 -3.57 -1.83
CA ASP A 577 -23.80 -3.14 -1.28
C ASP A 577 -24.33 -4.07 -0.16
N ARG A 578 -23.70 -5.24 0.07
CA ARG A 578 -24.05 -6.25 1.07
C ARG A 578 -25.45 -6.86 0.90
N LEU A 579 -26.10 -6.61 -0.24
CA LEU A 579 -27.49 -6.99 -0.51
C LEU A 579 -27.60 -7.88 -1.73
N THR A 580 -26.80 -7.59 -2.76
CA THR A 580 -26.88 -8.29 -4.05
C THR A 580 -25.76 -9.32 -4.21
N ALA A 581 -26.03 -10.33 -5.04
CA ALA A 581 -25.16 -11.48 -5.20
C ALA A 581 -23.90 -11.17 -6.00
N LEU A 582 -22.77 -11.69 -5.53
CA LEU A 582 -21.50 -11.85 -6.24
C LEU A 582 -20.78 -13.08 -5.69
N GLY A 583 -21.51 -14.20 -5.63
CA GLY A 583 -21.12 -15.40 -4.91
C GLY A 583 -19.76 -15.94 -5.30
N ASN A 584 -19.06 -16.55 -4.34
CA ASN A 584 -17.96 -17.45 -4.68
C ASN A 584 -18.55 -18.75 -5.27
N GLY A 585 -17.81 -19.45 -6.12
CA GLY A 585 -18.31 -20.60 -6.88
C GLY A 585 -18.59 -21.86 -6.05
N LEU A 586 -17.96 -22.01 -4.88
CA LEU A 586 -18.18 -23.10 -3.92
C LEU A 586 -18.59 -22.54 -2.55
N ASP A 587 -18.05 -23.07 -1.45
CA ASP A 587 -18.41 -22.64 -0.10
C ASP A 587 -17.93 -21.21 0.17
N GLY A 588 -18.65 -20.48 1.02
CA GLY A 588 -18.12 -19.20 1.54
C GLY A 588 -16.81 -19.42 2.30
N ILE A 589 -16.82 -20.34 3.26
CA ILE A 589 -15.66 -20.74 4.07
C ILE A 589 -15.58 -22.27 4.16
N LEU A 590 -14.39 -22.84 3.90
CA LEU A 590 -14.08 -24.25 4.13
C LEU A 590 -13.02 -24.38 5.23
N ILE A 591 -13.32 -25.17 6.26
CA ILE A 591 -12.42 -25.46 7.38
C ILE A 591 -12.11 -26.97 7.41
N THR A 592 -10.82 -27.29 7.48
CA THR A 592 -10.32 -28.64 7.75
C THR A 592 -9.30 -28.66 8.91
N ALA A 593 -9.28 -27.59 9.69
CA ALA A 593 -8.38 -27.34 10.83
C ALA A 593 -9.19 -27.29 12.14
N SER A 594 -8.48 -27.16 13.26
CA SER A 594 -9.07 -27.02 14.60
C SER A 594 -8.86 -25.60 15.14
N ASP A 595 -9.59 -25.26 16.21
CA ASP A 595 -9.38 -24.04 16.99
C ASP A 595 -9.57 -22.73 16.19
N THR A 596 -10.41 -22.73 15.16
CA THR A 596 -10.72 -21.52 14.36
C THR A 596 -11.93 -20.78 14.95
N ILE A 597 -11.88 -19.45 14.96
CA ILE A 597 -13.01 -18.61 15.34
C ILE A 597 -13.55 -17.91 14.08
N VAL A 598 -14.82 -18.17 13.76
CA VAL A 598 -15.54 -17.48 12.69
C VAL A 598 -16.67 -16.68 13.33
N GLY A 599 -16.49 -15.37 13.34
CA GLY A 599 -17.43 -14.41 13.92
C GLY A 599 -17.45 -14.39 15.45
N SER A 600 -18.29 -13.50 15.99
CA SER A 600 -18.69 -13.49 17.40
C SER A 600 -20.01 -12.71 17.53
N PRO A 601 -20.74 -12.79 18.66
CA PRO A 601 -22.00 -12.07 18.83
C PRO A 601 -21.80 -10.58 19.16
N ALA A 602 -20.54 -10.12 19.30
CA ALA A 602 -20.24 -8.71 19.46
C ALA A 602 -20.59 -7.93 18.18
N PHE A 603 -20.94 -6.65 18.36
CA PHE A 603 -21.36 -5.78 17.27
C PHE A 603 -20.32 -5.77 16.13
N ASN A 604 -20.79 -5.99 14.90
CA ASN A 604 -20.00 -6.05 13.66
C ASN A 604 -18.96 -7.17 13.52
N ASP A 605 -18.80 -8.06 14.50
CA ASP A 605 -17.83 -9.15 14.41
C ASP A 605 -18.32 -10.36 13.60
N GLY A 606 -19.64 -10.54 13.47
CA GLY A 606 -20.22 -11.55 12.60
C GLY A 606 -19.88 -11.32 11.13
N ASN A 607 -19.51 -12.38 10.41
CA ASN A 607 -19.33 -12.32 8.97
C ASN A 607 -20.69 -12.32 8.27
N LEU A 608 -20.81 -11.62 7.14
CA LEU A 608 -21.90 -11.72 6.20
C LEU A 608 -21.51 -12.74 5.11
N ILE A 609 -22.20 -13.88 5.06
CA ILE A 609 -21.88 -15.00 4.17
C ILE A 609 -23.12 -15.37 3.37
N ALA A 610 -23.17 -14.92 2.12
CA ALA A 610 -24.35 -15.11 1.29
C ALA A 610 -24.04 -15.35 -0.18
N PHE A 611 -24.99 -15.96 -0.87
CA PHE A 611 -24.97 -16.16 -2.33
C PHE A 611 -23.85 -17.05 -2.88
N ASN A 612 -23.13 -17.77 -2.01
CA ASN A 612 -22.09 -18.70 -2.45
C ASN A 612 -22.71 -19.93 -3.16
N GLY A 613 -21.96 -20.51 -4.10
CA GLY A 613 -22.42 -21.60 -4.97
C GLY A 613 -22.56 -22.96 -4.29
N SER A 614 -22.14 -23.07 -3.02
CA SER A 614 -22.29 -24.24 -2.15
C SER A 614 -22.75 -23.79 -0.76
N ASN A 615 -22.21 -24.36 0.34
CA ASN A 615 -22.60 -24.04 1.71
C ASN A 615 -22.09 -22.65 2.13
N GLY A 616 -22.67 -22.09 3.19
CA GLY A 616 -22.11 -20.89 3.83
C GLY A 616 -20.73 -21.18 4.43
N ILE A 617 -20.71 -22.10 5.39
CA ILE A 617 -19.50 -22.60 6.06
C ILE A 617 -19.53 -24.13 6.03
N THR A 618 -18.45 -24.75 5.56
CA THR A 618 -18.23 -26.20 5.69
C THR A 618 -17.09 -26.44 6.69
N VAL A 619 -17.32 -27.26 7.70
CA VAL A 619 -16.25 -27.84 8.53
C VAL A 619 -16.18 -29.32 8.16
N SER A 620 -15.20 -29.71 7.36
CA SER A 620 -15.09 -31.11 6.92
C SER A 620 -14.26 -31.98 7.87
N ARG A 621 -13.40 -31.34 8.68
CA ARG A 621 -12.52 -31.97 9.68
C ARG A 621 -12.12 -30.96 10.75
N GLY A 622 -11.64 -31.48 11.88
CA GLY A 622 -11.11 -30.69 12.98
C GLY A 622 -12.19 -30.29 13.97
N THR A 623 -11.77 -29.92 15.16
CA THR A 623 -12.64 -29.67 16.32
C THR A 623 -12.36 -28.30 16.91
N ARG A 624 -13.22 -27.86 17.82
CA ARG A 624 -13.10 -26.60 18.56
C ARG A 624 -13.18 -25.38 17.64
N ASN A 625 -13.93 -25.50 16.54
CA ASN A 625 -14.18 -24.39 15.63
C ASN A 625 -15.46 -23.65 16.03
N ARG A 626 -15.30 -22.43 16.57
CA ARG A 626 -16.42 -21.58 17.00
C ARG A 626 -17.02 -20.84 15.81
N LEU A 627 -18.30 -21.07 15.49
CA LEU A 627 -19.02 -20.42 14.40
C LEU A 627 -20.15 -19.56 14.97
N SER A 628 -19.85 -18.34 15.38
CA SER A 628 -20.72 -17.55 16.26
C SER A 628 -21.12 -16.21 15.67
N GLY A 629 -22.38 -15.81 15.84
CA GLY A 629 -22.89 -14.49 15.46
C GLY A 629 -22.83 -14.15 13.96
N ASN A 630 -22.61 -15.13 13.07
CA ASN A 630 -22.52 -14.89 11.63
C ASN A 630 -23.91 -14.72 11.00
N SER A 631 -23.98 -13.86 9.97
CA SER A 631 -25.14 -13.71 9.10
C SER A 631 -24.95 -14.60 7.86
N ILE A 632 -25.60 -15.76 7.85
CA ILE A 632 -25.44 -16.79 6.82
C ILE A 632 -26.79 -17.07 6.16
N PHE A 633 -26.95 -16.72 4.89
CA PHE A 633 -28.22 -16.89 4.17
C PHE A 633 -28.04 -16.90 2.66
N SER A 634 -29.06 -17.37 1.92
CA SER A 634 -29.08 -17.35 0.44
C SER A 634 -27.87 -18.01 -0.25
N ASN A 635 -27.14 -18.90 0.42
CA ASN A 635 -26.17 -19.78 -0.22
C ASN A 635 -26.92 -20.92 -0.94
N ALA A 636 -26.31 -21.54 -1.94
CA ALA A 636 -26.96 -22.60 -2.71
C ALA A 636 -27.20 -23.86 -1.85
N GLY A 637 -26.26 -24.16 -0.95
CA GLY A 637 -26.31 -25.24 0.05
C GLY A 637 -26.91 -24.79 1.40
N ILE A 638 -26.53 -25.49 2.47
CA ILE A 638 -26.94 -25.16 3.85
C ILE A 638 -26.03 -24.10 4.47
N GLY A 639 -26.44 -23.51 5.59
CA GLY A 639 -25.69 -22.45 6.25
C GLY A 639 -24.38 -22.93 6.84
N ILE A 640 -24.43 -23.97 7.65
CA ILE A 640 -23.27 -24.64 8.26
C ILE A 640 -23.42 -26.13 7.98
N ASP A 641 -22.36 -26.76 7.48
CA ASP A 641 -22.29 -28.20 7.16
C ASP A 641 -21.09 -28.82 7.86
N LEU A 642 -21.33 -29.77 8.75
CA LEU A 642 -20.31 -30.57 9.43
C LEU A 642 -20.09 -31.86 8.64
N ASN A 643 -18.83 -32.27 8.45
CA ASN A 643 -18.44 -33.48 7.70
C ASN A 643 -18.80 -33.48 6.19
N GLN A 644 -19.47 -32.45 5.67
CA GLN A 644 -19.83 -32.31 4.26
C GLN A 644 -20.79 -33.43 3.79
N ASP A 645 -21.70 -33.85 4.66
CA ASP A 645 -22.70 -34.88 4.39
C ASP A 645 -24.14 -34.34 4.38
N GLY A 646 -24.29 -33.02 4.51
CA GLY A 646 -25.58 -32.35 4.63
C GLY A 646 -26.03 -32.29 6.09
N PRO A 647 -27.34 -32.13 6.37
CA PRO A 647 -27.79 -32.02 7.75
C PRO A 647 -27.42 -33.24 8.61
N THR A 648 -26.62 -33.00 9.66
CA THR A 648 -26.22 -33.99 10.64
C THR A 648 -27.39 -34.32 11.57
N ALA A 649 -27.67 -35.61 11.77
CA ALA A 649 -28.78 -36.06 12.61
C ALA A 649 -28.39 -36.06 14.09
N ASN A 650 -29.25 -35.54 14.97
CA ASN A 650 -28.99 -35.56 16.40
C ASN A 650 -28.99 -37.00 16.97
N ASP A 651 -28.05 -37.30 17.87
CA ASP A 651 -27.94 -38.61 18.53
C ASP A 651 -27.95 -38.54 20.08
N PRO A 652 -28.17 -39.66 20.80
CA PRO A 652 -28.19 -39.65 22.26
C PRO A 652 -26.81 -39.44 22.91
N ASN A 653 -26.70 -38.34 23.67
CA ASN A 653 -25.55 -37.88 24.44
C ASN A 653 -24.37 -37.35 23.62
N ASP A 654 -24.54 -37.17 22.29
CA ASP A 654 -23.57 -36.49 21.43
C ASP A 654 -22.17 -37.11 21.55
N ARG A 655 -22.12 -38.42 21.28
CA ARG A 655 -20.89 -39.24 21.43
C ARG A 655 -20.05 -39.28 20.16
N ASP A 656 -20.45 -38.50 19.18
CA ASP A 656 -19.81 -38.46 17.88
C ASP A 656 -18.39 -37.89 17.95
N THR A 657 -17.66 -38.13 16.86
CA THR A 657 -16.31 -37.60 16.64
C THR A 657 -16.24 -37.12 15.20
N GLY A 658 -15.41 -36.12 14.91
CA GLY A 658 -15.27 -35.62 13.54
C GLY A 658 -15.21 -34.10 13.50
N ALA A 659 -15.79 -33.50 12.46
CA ALA A 659 -15.90 -32.05 12.37
C ALA A 659 -16.73 -31.51 13.53
N ASN A 660 -16.11 -30.69 14.40
CA ASN A 660 -16.73 -30.18 15.62
C ASN A 660 -17.44 -31.26 16.46
N ASP A 661 -16.88 -32.47 16.48
CA ASP A 661 -17.46 -33.64 17.16
C ASP A 661 -18.92 -33.94 16.75
N SER A 662 -19.31 -33.49 15.54
CA SER A 662 -20.68 -33.58 15.01
C SER A 662 -21.76 -33.04 15.96
N GLN A 663 -21.40 -32.03 16.77
CA GLN A 663 -22.24 -31.44 17.81
C GLN A 663 -23.73 -31.40 17.43
N ASN A 664 -24.57 -32.00 18.26
CA ASN A 664 -26.03 -31.92 18.10
C ASN A 664 -26.53 -30.47 18.02
N SER A 665 -27.59 -30.24 17.24
CA SER A 665 -28.27 -28.95 17.12
C SER A 665 -29.50 -28.84 18.04
N PRO A 666 -29.91 -27.62 18.47
CA PRO A 666 -31.14 -27.44 19.26
C PRO A 666 -32.40 -27.90 18.52
N VAL A 667 -33.37 -28.46 19.24
CA VAL A 667 -34.68 -28.82 18.68
C VAL A 667 -35.72 -27.81 19.15
N LEU A 668 -36.20 -26.97 18.23
CA LEU A 668 -37.19 -25.94 18.52
C LEU A 668 -38.60 -26.56 18.61
N ALA A 669 -39.32 -26.29 19.69
CA ALA A 669 -40.66 -26.81 19.95
C ALA A 669 -41.76 -25.77 19.69
N SER A 670 -41.53 -24.50 20.07
CA SER A 670 -42.43 -23.40 19.72
C SER A 670 -41.70 -22.08 19.66
N VAL A 671 -42.14 -21.23 18.73
CA VAL A 671 -41.76 -19.82 18.65
C VAL A 671 -43.04 -19.02 18.76
N VAL A 672 -43.15 -18.15 19.75
CA VAL A 672 -44.35 -17.33 19.99
C VAL A 672 -43.96 -15.87 20.01
N THR A 673 -44.66 -15.03 19.27
CA THR A 673 -44.37 -13.60 19.20
C THR A 673 -45.43 -12.77 19.92
N THR A 674 -44.98 -11.66 20.50
CA THR A 674 -45.83 -10.53 20.93
C THR A 674 -45.57 -9.33 20.02
N ALA A 675 -46.07 -8.15 20.37
CA ALA A 675 -45.78 -6.93 19.62
C ALA A 675 -44.29 -6.52 19.66
N THR A 676 -43.54 -6.95 20.68
CA THR A 676 -42.16 -6.48 20.93
C THR A 676 -41.17 -7.61 21.21
N GLU A 677 -41.63 -8.82 21.48
CA GLU A 677 -40.78 -9.94 21.88
C GLU A 677 -41.05 -11.21 21.08
N VAL A 678 -40.03 -12.05 20.98
CA VAL A 678 -40.11 -13.43 20.52
C VAL A 678 -39.69 -14.36 21.65
N SER A 679 -40.54 -15.34 21.98
CA SER A 679 -40.28 -16.39 22.97
C SER A 679 -40.06 -17.71 22.26
N ILE A 680 -38.94 -18.37 22.55
CA ILE A 680 -38.47 -19.58 21.89
C ILE A 680 -38.36 -20.68 22.94
N ASN A 681 -39.11 -21.76 22.74
CA ASN A 681 -39.09 -22.95 23.59
C ASN A 681 -38.54 -24.13 22.80
N GLY A 682 -37.77 -24.98 23.46
CA GLY A 682 -37.21 -26.17 22.83
C GLY A 682 -36.54 -27.12 23.80
N GLN A 683 -35.87 -28.11 23.20
CA GLN A 683 -35.09 -29.12 23.88
C GLN A 683 -33.71 -29.23 23.23
N PHE A 684 -32.77 -29.73 24.00
CA PHE A 684 -31.42 -30.02 23.55
C PHE A 684 -30.96 -31.33 24.17
N ASN A 685 -30.29 -32.17 23.37
CA ASN A 685 -29.56 -33.33 23.86
C ASN A 685 -28.09 -33.18 23.42
N GLY A 686 -27.17 -33.24 24.37
CA GLY A 686 -25.74 -33.09 24.14
C GLY A 686 -24.93 -33.93 25.12
N THR A 687 -23.63 -33.65 25.25
CA THR A 687 -22.80 -34.26 26.29
C THR A 687 -23.43 -34.04 27.68
N ALA A 688 -23.46 -35.08 28.51
CA ALA A 688 -24.06 -35.05 29.85
C ALA A 688 -23.29 -34.15 30.84
N ASP A 689 -24.02 -33.51 31.76
CA ASP A 689 -23.48 -32.59 32.80
C ASP A 689 -22.57 -31.50 32.22
N ALA A 690 -22.97 -30.92 31.08
CA ALA A 690 -22.18 -29.94 30.35
C ALA A 690 -22.96 -28.67 30.04
N VAL A 691 -22.24 -27.55 29.97
CA VAL A 691 -22.79 -26.23 29.68
C VAL A 691 -22.71 -25.94 28.19
N PHE A 692 -23.81 -25.50 27.61
CA PHE A 692 -23.87 -25.08 26.20
C PHE A 692 -24.42 -23.66 26.07
N THR A 693 -23.88 -22.92 25.12
CA THR A 693 -24.47 -21.66 24.65
C THR A 693 -25.31 -21.93 23.41
N LEU A 694 -26.58 -21.54 23.45
CA LEU A 694 -27.47 -21.57 22.29
C LEU A 694 -27.54 -20.17 21.69
N GLU A 695 -27.27 -20.03 20.40
CA GLU A 695 -27.42 -18.79 19.65
C GLU A 695 -28.61 -18.92 18.69
N PHE A 696 -29.49 -17.93 18.69
CA PHE A 696 -30.74 -17.92 17.91
C PHE A 696 -30.68 -16.89 16.80
N PHE A 697 -31.20 -17.26 15.63
CA PHE A 697 -31.15 -16.45 14.43
C PHE A 697 -32.53 -16.39 13.77
N SER A 698 -32.86 -15.23 13.19
CA SER A 698 -33.91 -15.18 12.20
C SER A 698 -33.38 -15.69 10.87
N SER A 699 -34.13 -16.60 10.25
CA SER A 699 -33.86 -17.13 8.92
C SER A 699 -34.92 -16.63 7.92
N PRO A 700 -34.52 -16.23 6.69
CA PRO A 700 -35.45 -15.76 5.67
C PRO A 700 -36.24 -16.91 5.00
N SER A 701 -35.92 -18.17 5.30
CA SER A 701 -36.53 -19.36 4.73
C SER A 701 -36.62 -20.48 5.76
N ASP A 702 -37.33 -21.56 5.40
CA ASP A 702 -37.40 -22.81 6.15
C ASP A 702 -36.11 -23.65 6.10
N ARG A 703 -35.08 -23.19 5.36
CA ARG A 703 -33.76 -23.83 5.29
C ARG A 703 -32.92 -23.58 6.54
N THR A 704 -31.95 -24.46 6.79
CA THR A 704 -30.93 -24.38 7.85
C THR A 704 -29.94 -23.23 7.58
N ALA A 705 -30.34 -22.01 7.90
CA ALA A 705 -29.59 -20.76 7.72
C ALA A 705 -29.89 -19.81 8.88
N GLY A 706 -29.12 -18.74 9.04
CA GLY A 706 -29.30 -17.75 10.11
C GLY A 706 -28.85 -16.37 9.65
N LYS A 707 -29.79 -15.50 9.27
CA LYS A 707 -29.50 -14.17 8.73
C LYS A 707 -29.29 -13.13 9.82
N THR A 708 -30.23 -13.00 10.75
CA THR A 708 -30.21 -11.93 11.75
C THR A 708 -30.03 -12.53 13.13
N TYR A 709 -28.96 -12.16 13.83
CA TYR A 709 -28.73 -12.59 15.20
C TYR A 709 -29.83 -12.06 16.13
N VAL A 710 -30.53 -12.95 16.83
CA VAL A 710 -31.66 -12.62 17.71
C VAL A 710 -31.21 -12.50 19.16
N GLY A 711 -30.34 -13.42 19.60
CA GLY A 711 -29.85 -13.47 20.96
C GLY A 711 -29.24 -14.82 21.32
N GLN A 712 -28.77 -14.95 22.55
CA GLN A 712 -28.21 -16.19 23.06
C GLN A 712 -28.73 -16.52 24.47
N GLY A 713 -28.63 -17.79 24.84
CA GLY A 713 -28.89 -18.27 26.20
C GLY A 713 -27.97 -19.43 26.55
N THR A 714 -27.81 -19.70 27.84
CA THR A 714 -26.97 -20.81 28.33
C THR A 714 -27.84 -21.88 28.98
N ILE A 715 -27.54 -23.13 28.71
CA ILE A 715 -28.20 -24.31 29.28
C ILE A 715 -27.17 -25.22 29.96
N LEU A 716 -27.65 -26.06 30.88
CA LEU A 716 -26.90 -27.16 31.50
C LEU A 716 -27.67 -28.45 31.22
N THR A 717 -27.00 -29.44 30.62
CA THR A 717 -27.58 -30.77 30.40
C THR A 717 -27.59 -31.59 31.69
N ASP A 718 -28.58 -32.44 31.85
CA ASP A 718 -28.64 -33.42 32.94
C ASP A 718 -27.66 -34.59 32.70
N PHE A 719 -27.68 -35.57 33.61
CA PHE A 719 -26.81 -36.76 33.52
C PHE A 719 -27.14 -37.68 32.33
N ASP A 720 -28.29 -37.49 31.68
CA ASP A 720 -28.71 -38.18 30.45
C ASP A 720 -28.53 -37.28 29.21
N GLY A 721 -27.80 -36.16 29.35
CA GLY A 721 -27.51 -35.24 28.25
C GLY A 721 -28.65 -34.29 27.88
N ASN A 722 -29.78 -34.29 28.59
CA ASN A 722 -30.98 -33.54 28.20
C ASN A 722 -31.07 -32.17 28.87
N ALA A 723 -31.62 -31.20 28.13
CA ALA A 723 -32.03 -29.91 28.67
C ALA A 723 -33.30 -29.41 27.96
N THR A 724 -34.18 -28.76 28.72
CA THR A 724 -35.30 -27.97 28.18
C THR A 724 -34.97 -26.49 28.34
N PHE A 725 -35.38 -25.65 27.38
CA PHE A 725 -35.12 -24.21 27.47
C PHE A 725 -36.32 -23.37 27.03
N THR A 726 -36.37 -22.17 27.61
CA THR A 726 -37.24 -21.07 27.22
C THR A 726 -36.44 -19.78 27.28
N PHE A 727 -36.31 -19.09 26.14
CA PHE A 727 -35.66 -17.78 26.07
C PHE A 727 -36.60 -16.77 25.41
N SER A 728 -36.51 -15.51 25.83
CA SER A 728 -37.27 -14.41 25.24
C SER A 728 -36.31 -13.29 24.83
N PHE A 729 -36.50 -12.76 23.63
CA PHE A 729 -35.66 -11.72 23.04
C PHE A 729 -36.53 -10.63 22.42
N ALA A 730 -35.91 -9.50 22.07
CA ALA A 730 -36.56 -8.48 21.26
C ALA A 730 -36.97 -9.06 19.89
N LEU A 731 -38.16 -8.71 19.41
CA LEU A 731 -38.68 -9.18 18.14
C LEU A 731 -37.86 -8.60 16.96
N PRO A 732 -37.16 -9.42 16.16
CA PRO A 732 -36.46 -8.96 14.97
C PRO A 732 -37.45 -8.43 13.93
N SER A 733 -37.10 -7.33 13.26
CA SER A 733 -37.98 -6.72 12.25
C SER A 733 -38.15 -7.58 10.99
N ASP A 734 -37.22 -8.48 10.73
CA ASP A 734 -37.21 -9.40 9.59
C ASP A 734 -37.57 -10.84 9.98
N LEU A 735 -38.21 -11.04 11.15
CA LEU A 735 -38.55 -12.37 11.63
C LEU A 735 -39.48 -13.13 10.67
N ALA A 736 -38.97 -14.18 10.04
CA ALA A 736 -39.75 -15.14 9.26
C ALA A 736 -39.72 -16.55 9.87
N TRP A 737 -38.52 -17.07 10.13
CA TRP A 737 -38.28 -18.34 10.83
C TRP A 737 -37.22 -18.14 11.90
N ILE A 738 -37.17 -19.02 12.91
CA ILE A 738 -36.06 -19.11 13.87
C ILE A 738 -35.25 -20.38 13.59
N THR A 739 -33.93 -20.24 13.59
CA THR A 739 -32.96 -21.34 13.69
C THR A 739 -32.07 -21.10 14.90
N ALA A 740 -31.36 -22.13 15.34
CA ALA A 740 -30.41 -22.03 16.43
C ALA A 740 -29.18 -22.91 16.19
N VAL A 741 -28.04 -22.51 16.75
CA VAL A 741 -26.86 -23.38 16.90
C VAL A 741 -26.58 -23.59 18.38
N ALA A 742 -25.89 -24.68 18.70
CA ALA A 742 -25.34 -24.96 20.02
C ALA A 742 -23.82 -24.87 19.98
N ILE A 743 -23.23 -24.31 21.03
CA ILE A 743 -21.79 -24.19 21.19
C ILE A 743 -21.41 -24.79 22.55
N ASP A 744 -20.56 -25.80 22.55
CA ASP A 744 -20.10 -26.46 23.77
C ASP A 744 -19.02 -25.66 24.52
N GLY A 745 -18.58 -26.19 25.67
CA GLY A 745 -17.50 -25.62 26.47
C GLY A 745 -16.11 -25.66 25.81
N TYR A 746 -15.94 -26.41 24.72
CA TYR A 746 -14.70 -26.56 23.96
C TYR A 746 -14.69 -25.76 22.65
N SER A 747 -15.75 -24.99 22.36
CA SER A 747 -15.97 -24.21 21.14
C SER A 747 -16.40 -24.99 19.89
N ASN A 748 -16.79 -26.25 20.02
CA ASN A 748 -17.49 -26.95 18.94
C ASN A 748 -18.85 -26.30 18.71
N THR A 749 -19.14 -25.92 17.46
CA THR A 749 -20.44 -25.36 17.06
C THR A 749 -21.18 -26.35 16.18
N SER A 750 -22.46 -26.57 16.44
CA SER A 750 -23.34 -27.37 15.59
C SER A 750 -23.77 -26.66 14.32
N GLU A 751 -24.36 -27.43 13.42
CA GLU A 751 -25.15 -26.89 12.33
C GLU A 751 -26.39 -26.12 12.84
N PHE A 752 -27.02 -25.35 11.96
CA PHE A 752 -28.31 -24.74 12.28
C PHE A 752 -29.38 -25.81 12.49
N SER A 753 -30.17 -25.64 13.55
CA SER A 753 -31.39 -26.39 13.78
C SER A 753 -32.34 -26.32 12.58
N ILE A 754 -33.27 -27.27 12.52
CA ILE A 754 -34.45 -27.14 11.67
C ILE A 754 -35.16 -25.83 12.01
N ALA A 755 -35.54 -25.09 10.97
CA ALA A 755 -36.18 -23.79 11.11
C ALA A 755 -37.63 -23.93 11.61
N LEU A 756 -38.04 -23.06 12.53
CA LEU A 756 -39.40 -23.04 13.06
C LEU A 756 -40.05 -21.67 12.89
N ALA A 757 -41.24 -21.64 12.28
CA ALA A 757 -42.00 -20.41 12.08
C ALA A 757 -42.68 -19.94 13.39
N PRO A 758 -42.81 -18.62 13.61
CA PRO A 758 -43.52 -18.08 14.76
C PRO A 758 -45.02 -18.34 14.68
N MET A 759 -45.61 -18.79 15.78
CA MET A 759 -47.05 -18.76 16.00
C MET A 759 -47.45 -17.38 16.55
N GLN A 760 -48.35 -16.69 15.85
CA GLN A 760 -48.90 -15.43 16.36
C GLN A 760 -49.82 -15.71 17.55
N ASN A 761 -49.48 -15.16 18.71
CA ASN A 761 -50.41 -15.13 19.82
C ASN A 761 -51.47 -14.07 19.49
N PHE A 762 -52.63 -14.48 18.96
CA PHE A 762 -53.79 -13.61 18.97
C PHE A 762 -54.15 -13.39 20.43
N ALA A 763 -53.58 -12.34 21.05
CA ALA A 763 -54.15 -11.79 22.26
C ALA A 763 -55.64 -11.64 21.95
N GLN A 764 -56.49 -12.37 22.68
CA GLN A 764 -57.93 -12.16 22.64
C GLN A 764 -58.12 -10.66 22.79
N ARG A 765 -58.50 -9.98 21.70
CA ARG A 765 -59.16 -8.70 21.86
C ARG A 765 -60.40 -9.05 22.66
N SER A 766 -60.37 -8.76 23.96
CA SER A 766 -61.57 -8.68 24.76
C SER A 766 -62.49 -7.74 23.98
N TYR A 767 -63.50 -8.33 23.36
CA TYR A 767 -64.54 -7.58 22.71
C TYR A 767 -65.29 -6.89 23.85
N ASP A 768 -64.95 -5.63 24.11
CA ASP A 768 -65.73 -4.79 25.00
C ASP A 768 -67.13 -4.64 24.38
N SER A 769 -68.09 -5.37 24.93
CA SER A 769 -69.49 -5.34 24.49
C SER A 769 -70.20 -4.01 24.81
N SER A 770 -69.49 -2.97 25.24
CA SER A 770 -70.06 -1.66 25.60
C SER A 770 -69.77 -0.52 24.62
N GLN A 771 -69.14 -0.76 23.46
CA GLN A 771 -68.91 0.27 22.44
C GLN A 771 -69.65 -0.05 21.11
N PRO A 772 -70.38 0.90 20.51
CA PRO A 772 -71.05 0.69 19.23
C PRO A 772 -70.02 0.58 18.09
N ILE A 773 -70.19 -0.46 17.27
CA ILE A 773 -69.36 -0.79 16.10
C ILE A 773 -69.39 0.36 15.09
N PRO A 774 -68.24 0.97 14.71
CA PRO A 774 -68.15 1.74 13.48
C PRO A 774 -67.94 0.77 12.30
N GLN A 775 -68.89 0.74 11.37
CA GLN A 775 -68.70 0.16 10.05
C GLN A 775 -67.45 0.76 9.40
N LEU A 776 -66.47 -0.05 8.99
CA LEU A 776 -65.83 0.10 7.68
C LEU A 776 -64.97 -1.12 7.30
N VAL A 777 -65.53 -1.86 6.34
CA VAL A 777 -64.90 -2.51 5.18
C VAL A 777 -63.96 -3.70 5.39
N ALA A 778 -64.55 -4.87 5.13
CA ALA A 778 -63.91 -6.08 4.68
C ALA A 778 -63.16 -5.89 3.34
N SER A 779 -61.95 -6.45 3.23
CA SER A 779 -61.54 -7.06 1.96
C SER A 779 -60.49 -8.17 2.16
N ARG A 780 -60.84 -9.35 1.64
CA ARG A 780 -60.01 -10.49 1.21
C ARG A 780 -59.42 -11.43 2.27
N LEU A 781 -60.23 -12.42 2.64
CA LEU A 781 -59.76 -13.80 2.84
C LEU A 781 -60.78 -14.74 2.19
N ASN A 782 -60.40 -15.33 1.07
CA ASN A 782 -61.01 -16.52 0.50
C ASN A 782 -59.87 -17.30 -0.17
N PHE A 783 -59.58 -18.49 0.34
CA PHE A 783 -59.64 -19.77 -0.37
C PHE A 783 -58.84 -20.83 0.39
N MET A 784 -59.53 -21.81 0.98
CA MET A 784 -59.42 -23.22 0.60
C MET A 784 -60.39 -24.07 1.43
N GLU A 785 -61.43 -24.56 0.75
CA GLU A 785 -62.31 -25.64 1.22
C GLU A 785 -61.56 -26.97 1.23
N VAL A 786 -61.78 -27.75 2.28
CA VAL A 786 -61.39 -29.16 2.40
C VAL A 786 -62.53 -30.02 1.87
N LEU A 787 -62.16 -31.00 1.03
CA LEU A 787 -63.02 -32.04 0.47
C LEU A 787 -63.54 -32.99 1.55
N ASP A 788 -64.86 -33.13 1.64
CA ASP A 788 -65.53 -34.23 2.32
C ASP A 788 -65.52 -35.49 1.43
N PHE A 789 -65.24 -36.64 2.05
CA PHE A 789 -65.56 -37.96 1.53
C PHE A 789 -66.20 -38.78 2.65
N GLU A 790 -67.51 -38.99 2.57
CA GLU A 790 -68.22 -40.07 3.28
C GLU A 790 -68.58 -41.18 2.27
N PHE A 791 -68.32 -42.43 2.65
CA PHE A 791 -69.12 -43.57 2.21
C PHE A 791 -69.32 -44.54 3.40
N TYR A 792 -70.60 -44.68 3.76
CA TYR A 792 -71.29 -45.65 4.63
C TYR A 792 -71.04 -45.68 6.13
#